data_AF-C8PA17-F1
#
_entry.id   AF-C8PA17-F1
#
_cell.length_a   1.000
_cell.length_b   1.000
_cell.length_c   1.000
_cell.angle_alpha   90.00
_cell.angle_beta   90.00
_cell.angle_gamma   90.00
#
_symmetry.space_group_name_H-M   'P 1'
#
loop_
_entity.id
_entity.type
_entity.pdbx_description
1 polymer ?
#
loop_
_entity_poly.entity_id
_entity_poly.type
_entity_poly.pdbx_seq_one_letter_code
_entity_poly.pdbx_strand_id
1 'polypeptide(L)'
;MKNKKQSRVKIVLPVLFTFGASLMFFQADAQADSSQSADANTQVVATTDANTQNNNSQDLNVSTSQNSAQAQVYTQSAVAANQNTNDSNANNDGAVSLSDSAVQAAANKPVVETNPGYSTSQYNVTAQPVNAANGGNGAASLNTAGLTAAQKAFLDSIHDGAISTWKQYGVLPSLTAAQAIIESGWGQSSLASQYHNLFGIKGSYNGHSVTLPTREVYGGTSVMINDAFRAYENNSQSVQDHGYFLVANSRYHNLLWKTNYRDVTYLIRADGYATDPSYTTTLNSVIERYGLTAWDREAFDTNTGHVDDLSVRGDQLHVAGWHVASGTNGNMHHFIILLDGNTNQELYRQDISKTYRQDIQNLYSNTGAAGWSGFDISIPYTSAFAGRNITVVSRYTNDASGEQNGGRDMFFTPVSLDANVAALDKMSLDPTTGNININGWHAADNSLGKKYHYIIIFDGSKQTELGRYLVTNVARPDVASSFSGLYNAANSGFSLKLKFNPALAGDQIQVISRYTDDPAGNGNTVDYWFAPKTFNTNAAYLENFKINGDQLHISGWHAADQSVGKKYHYIIVFDKTTGKEISRYRVANKDREDIAKAQVNVYNAGQSGFDINVPLTAGMIGDQIQVISRYTDDPAGNGNTVDYWFAPQTFNQNLANLDQVTVENNQLDLAGWHATDQGINKPYHFIILYDWTTGKEVQRQLVENFARPDVANAFAVYNAEKSGFKVSLPVDSALSGHRLQVISRYSDSANGEGNHIDYWFEPINVTIK
;
A
#
# COMPACT_ATOMS: atom_id res chain seq x y z
N MET A 1 38.25 0.22 -68.40
CA MET A 1 39.39 -0.73 -68.44
C MET A 1 39.89 -0.97 -67.01
N LYS A 2 39.99 -2.26 -66.60
CA LYS A 2 40.69 -2.83 -65.40
C LYS A 2 40.32 -2.27 -64.01
N ASN A 3 39.47 -2.97 -63.24
CA ASN A 3 39.75 -4.00 -62.19
C ASN A 3 39.80 -3.41 -60.77
N LYS A 4 38.80 -3.74 -59.91
CA LYS A 4 38.86 -4.65 -58.72
C LYS A 4 39.70 -4.09 -57.55
N LYS A 5 39.34 -4.16 -56.26
CA LYS A 5 38.24 -4.74 -55.45
C LYS A 5 38.50 -4.28 -53.99
N GLN A 6 37.44 -4.23 -53.15
CA GLN A 6 37.43 -4.43 -51.67
C GLN A 6 38.15 -3.38 -50.78
N SER A 7 37.75 -3.05 -49.55
CA SER A 7 36.65 -3.45 -48.65
C SER A 7 36.49 -2.42 -47.52
N ARG A 8 35.25 -2.30 -47.00
CA ARG A 8 34.79 -2.01 -45.61
C ARG A 8 35.65 -1.08 -44.73
N VAL A 9 35.03 -0.04 -44.16
CA VAL A 9 34.88 0.25 -42.70
C VAL A 9 33.89 1.41 -42.52
N LYS A 10 32.84 1.20 -41.72
CA LYS A 10 32.18 2.16 -40.81
C LYS A 10 31.58 1.29 -39.71
N ILE A 11 31.79 1.58 -38.43
CA ILE A 11 30.91 2.43 -37.63
C ILE A 11 31.67 2.96 -36.40
N VAL A 12 31.29 4.18 -36.04
CA VAL A 12 31.69 5.03 -34.92
C VAL A 12 30.71 4.77 -33.75
N LEU A 13 31.16 4.73 -32.50
CA LEU A 13 30.82 5.70 -31.43
C LEU A 13 31.42 5.32 -30.05
N PRO A 14 31.55 6.30 -29.12
CA PRO A 14 32.26 6.19 -27.84
C PRO A 14 31.33 6.19 -26.61
N VAL A 15 31.97 6.19 -25.43
CA VAL A 15 31.61 6.90 -24.16
C VAL A 15 31.48 6.00 -22.91
N LEU A 16 32.27 6.41 -21.90
CA LEU A 16 32.38 6.00 -20.50
C LEU A 16 31.06 6.06 -19.70
N PHE A 17 30.94 5.24 -18.65
CA PHE A 17 30.71 5.74 -17.28
C PHE A 17 31.23 4.74 -16.23
N THR A 18 31.90 5.29 -15.22
CA THR A 18 32.49 4.67 -14.04
C THR A 18 31.46 4.49 -12.92
N PHE A 19 31.50 3.37 -12.18
CA PHE A 19 30.88 3.24 -10.86
C PHE A 19 31.94 3.04 -9.79
N GLY A 20 31.98 3.93 -8.81
CA GLY A 20 32.70 3.77 -7.55
C GLY A 20 31.77 3.19 -6.49
N ALA A 21 32.26 2.17 -5.76
CA ALA A 21 31.61 1.65 -4.57
C ALA A 21 32.53 1.92 -3.37
N SER A 22 32.05 2.72 -2.42
CA SER A 22 32.68 2.92 -1.11
C SER A 22 32.15 1.89 -0.12
N LEU A 23 33.09 1.16 0.48
CA LEU A 23 32.90 0.20 1.55
C LEU A 23 33.14 0.92 2.89
N MET A 24 32.17 0.97 3.80
CA MET A 24 32.38 1.37 5.20
C MET A 24 31.99 0.23 6.13
N PHE A 25 32.93 -0.13 6.99
CA PHE A 25 32.79 -1.03 8.12
C PHE A 25 32.15 -0.28 9.30
N PHE A 26 31.22 -0.92 10.00
CA PHE A 26 30.99 -0.67 11.43
C PHE A 26 30.84 -2.00 12.16
N GLN A 27 31.63 -2.10 13.22
CA GLN A 27 31.75 -3.19 14.18
C GLN A 27 31.20 -2.61 15.49
N ALA A 28 30.25 -3.28 16.14
CA ALA A 28 29.84 -2.95 17.50
C ALA A 28 29.39 -4.22 18.23
N ASP A 29 29.93 -4.34 19.43
CA ASP A 29 30.04 -5.52 20.26
C ASP A 29 28.73 -6.00 20.89
N ALA A 30 28.67 -7.31 21.09
CA ALA A 30 27.75 -7.96 22.02
C ALA A 30 28.34 -7.89 23.43
N GLN A 31 27.54 -7.47 24.41
CA GLN A 31 27.86 -7.64 25.82
C GLN A 31 26.63 -8.10 26.58
N ALA A 32 26.71 -9.34 27.07
CA ALA A 32 25.82 -9.92 28.06
C ALA A 32 26.22 -9.37 29.44
N ASP A 33 25.23 -9.12 30.30
CA ASP A 33 25.46 -9.06 31.75
C ASP A 33 24.32 -9.72 32.52
N SER A 34 24.75 -10.50 33.50
CA SER A 34 24.04 -11.27 34.52
C SER A 34 23.87 -10.41 35.77
N SER A 35 22.78 -10.44 36.54
CA SER A 35 22.62 -11.31 37.73
C SER A 35 21.61 -10.62 38.69
N GLN A 36 20.60 -11.36 39.14
CA GLN A 36 20.33 -11.79 40.53
C GLN A 36 19.84 -10.74 41.57
N SER A 37 18.60 -10.94 42.02
CA SER A 37 18.19 -11.13 43.44
C SER A 37 16.74 -11.70 43.43
N ALA A 38 16.44 -12.94 43.88
CA ALA A 38 16.32 -13.43 45.27
C ALA A 38 15.39 -12.54 46.12
N ASP A 39 14.40 -13.01 46.88
CA ASP A 39 13.92 -14.35 47.20
C ASP A 39 12.55 -14.21 47.93
N ALA A 40 11.73 -15.26 47.83
CA ALA A 40 10.91 -15.89 48.88
C ALA A 40 10.01 -15.06 49.84
N ASN A 41 8.70 -15.29 49.65
CA ASN A 41 7.83 -16.10 50.54
C ASN A 41 7.15 -15.47 51.78
N THR A 42 5.89 -15.87 51.94
CA THR A 42 5.06 -15.96 53.17
C THR A 42 4.50 -14.67 53.78
N GLN A 43 3.17 -14.49 53.69
CA GLN A 43 2.31 -14.83 54.83
C GLN A 43 0.82 -14.88 54.46
N VAL A 44 0.25 -16.03 54.81
CA VAL A 44 -1.17 -16.33 54.91
C VAL A 44 -1.70 -15.71 56.20
N VAL A 45 -2.82 -14.99 56.13
CA VAL A 45 -3.75 -14.87 57.27
C VAL A 45 -5.14 -15.17 56.77
N ALA A 46 -5.68 -16.27 57.28
CA ALA A 46 -7.04 -16.72 57.09
C ALA A 46 -7.98 -16.03 58.07
N THR A 47 -9.21 -15.77 57.63
CA THR A 47 -10.44 -15.93 58.43
C THR A 47 -11.64 -16.19 57.51
N THR A 48 -12.01 -17.47 57.43
CA THR A 48 -13.36 -18.06 57.47
C THR A 48 -14.31 -17.35 58.46
N ASP A 49 -15.65 -17.37 58.46
CA ASP A 49 -16.79 -18.07 57.83
C ASP A 49 -18.00 -17.08 57.91
N ALA A 50 -19.22 -17.23 57.38
CA ALA A 50 -20.09 -18.41 57.27
C ALA A 50 -21.36 -18.14 56.44
N ASN A 51 -21.90 -19.24 55.90
CA ASN A 51 -23.31 -19.59 55.66
C ASN A 51 -24.10 -18.82 54.59
N THR A 52 -24.81 -19.46 53.67
CA THR A 52 -25.81 -20.54 53.92
C THR A 52 -26.04 -21.29 52.59
N GLN A 53 -25.80 -22.62 52.53
CA GLN A 53 -26.81 -23.71 52.39
C GLN A 53 -27.85 -23.52 51.26
N ASN A 54 -28.19 -24.50 50.40
CA ASN A 54 -28.24 -25.95 50.60
C ASN A 54 -28.43 -26.69 49.25
N ASN A 55 -27.72 -27.83 49.14
CA ASN A 55 -28.17 -29.19 48.81
C ASN A 55 -28.95 -29.42 47.49
N ASN A 56 -28.60 -30.37 46.63
CA ASN A 56 -28.28 -31.78 46.89
C ASN A 56 -27.82 -32.36 45.53
N SER A 57 -26.64 -32.99 45.44
CA SER A 57 -26.41 -34.45 45.60
C SER A 57 -26.76 -35.22 44.31
N GLN A 58 -25.92 -36.10 43.78
CA GLN A 58 -24.64 -36.64 44.23
C GLN A 58 -24.02 -37.45 43.07
N ASP A 59 -22.68 -37.49 43.06
CA ASP A 59 -21.82 -38.65 42.80
C ASP A 59 -21.70 -39.25 41.38
N LEU A 60 -20.54 -39.70 40.87
CA LEU A 60 -19.17 -39.84 41.39
C LEU A 60 -18.23 -40.10 40.18
N ASN A 61 -17.11 -39.35 40.13
CA ASN A 61 -15.70 -39.78 39.95
C ASN A 61 -15.32 -40.76 38.81
N VAL A 62 -14.35 -40.38 37.95
CA VAL A 62 -12.92 -40.76 38.05
C VAL A 62 -12.09 -39.97 37.02
N SER A 63 -10.97 -39.47 37.52
CA SER A 63 -9.96 -38.56 36.98
C SER A 63 -9.04 -39.15 35.88
N THR A 64 -8.50 -38.31 34.98
CA THR A 64 -7.04 -38.09 34.78
C THR A 64 -6.72 -37.05 33.67
N SER A 65 -6.31 -35.85 34.13
CA SER A 65 -5.11 -35.09 33.73
C SER A 65 -4.72 -34.91 32.23
N GLN A 66 -4.96 -33.72 31.66
CA GLN A 66 -3.97 -32.63 31.46
C GLN A 66 -4.30 -31.69 30.27
N ASN A 67 -4.71 -30.47 30.64
CA ASN A 67 -4.48 -29.15 30.03
C ASN A 67 -4.75 -28.94 28.54
N SER A 68 -6.03 -28.82 28.21
CA SER A 68 -6.54 -27.88 27.20
C SER A 68 -7.01 -26.61 27.92
N ALA A 69 -6.38 -25.46 27.65
CA ALA A 69 -6.92 -24.17 28.07
C ALA A 69 -8.10 -23.84 27.15
N GLN A 70 -9.31 -24.15 27.62
CA GLN A 70 -10.57 -23.78 26.99
C GLN A 70 -10.67 -22.26 26.92
N ALA A 71 -10.73 -21.73 25.69
CA ALA A 71 -11.22 -20.39 25.41
C ALA A 71 -12.65 -20.29 25.97
N GLN A 72 -12.84 -19.38 26.94
CA GLN A 72 -14.18 -19.02 27.41
C GLN A 72 -14.90 -18.30 26.27
N VAL A 73 -15.92 -18.98 25.74
CA VAL A 73 -16.93 -18.43 24.84
C VAL A 73 -17.74 -17.38 25.60
N TYR A 74 -17.58 -16.11 25.24
CA TYR A 74 -18.51 -15.05 25.67
C TYR A 74 -19.36 -14.61 24.49
N THR A 75 -20.59 -15.12 24.48
CA THR A 75 -21.67 -14.72 23.58
C THR A 75 -22.26 -13.38 24.02
N GLN A 76 -22.01 -12.33 23.24
CA GLN A 76 -22.94 -11.20 23.18
C GLN A 76 -22.99 -10.67 21.74
N SER A 77 -24.14 -10.92 21.10
CA SER A 77 -24.49 -10.47 19.75
C SER A 77 -24.32 -8.96 19.62
N ALA A 78 -23.47 -8.51 18.70
CA ALA A 78 -23.65 -7.18 18.13
C ALA A 78 -24.96 -7.23 17.33
N VAL A 79 -25.93 -6.41 17.73
CA VAL A 79 -27.28 -6.36 17.18
C VAL A 79 -27.18 -6.18 15.67
N ALA A 80 -27.79 -7.09 14.89
CA ALA A 80 -28.01 -6.82 13.46
C ALA A 80 -28.72 -5.47 13.34
N ALA A 81 -28.07 -4.48 12.72
CA ALA A 81 -28.68 -3.17 12.53
C ALA A 81 -30.00 -3.38 11.76
N ASN A 82 -31.11 -3.15 12.46
CA ASN A 82 -32.45 -3.23 11.90
C ASN A 82 -32.54 -2.16 10.81
N GLN A 83 -32.82 -2.57 9.57
CA GLN A 83 -33.17 -1.67 8.46
C GLN A 83 -34.43 -0.82 8.78
N ASN A 84 -35.14 -1.14 9.88
CA ASN A 84 -36.26 -0.37 10.41
C ASN A 84 -35.93 0.21 11.79
N THR A 85 -35.40 1.43 11.84
CA THR A 85 -35.66 2.30 12.99
C THR A 85 -36.84 3.20 12.64
N ASN A 86 -37.99 2.91 13.25
CA ASN A 86 -39.09 3.87 13.43
C ASN A 86 -38.60 5.02 14.32
N ASP A 87 -37.71 5.86 13.82
CA ASP A 87 -37.50 7.20 14.34
C ASP A 87 -38.42 8.11 13.54
N SER A 88 -39.52 8.52 14.16
CA SER A 88 -40.55 9.39 13.58
C SER A 88 -40.06 10.81 13.25
N ASN A 89 -38.75 11.07 13.30
CA ASN A 89 -38.13 12.33 12.92
C ASN A 89 -36.91 12.20 11.98
N ALA A 90 -36.68 11.01 11.39
CA ALA A 90 -35.62 10.82 10.41
C ALA A 90 -36.17 10.90 8.98
N ASN A 91 -35.69 11.87 8.20
CA ASN A 91 -35.78 11.79 6.74
C ASN A 91 -35.20 10.44 6.31
N ASN A 92 -35.97 9.63 5.60
CA ASN A 92 -35.61 8.27 5.19
C ASN A 92 -34.55 8.33 4.07
N ASP A 93 -33.30 8.64 4.43
CA ASP A 93 -32.16 8.81 3.53
C ASP A 93 -31.31 7.53 3.37
N GLY A 94 -31.73 6.45 4.01
CA GLY A 94 -31.10 5.13 4.01
C GLY A 94 -29.84 5.00 4.86
N ALA A 95 -29.50 5.98 5.71
CA ALA A 95 -28.36 5.91 6.60
C ALA A 95 -28.67 5.14 7.89
N VAL A 96 -27.81 4.18 8.25
CA VAL A 96 -27.90 3.46 9.54
C VAL A 96 -27.20 4.25 10.65
N SER A 97 -27.64 4.09 11.89
CA SER A 97 -27.03 4.71 13.06
C SER A 97 -26.07 3.75 13.79
N LEU A 98 -25.07 4.29 14.48
CA LEU A 98 -24.43 3.60 15.59
C LEU A 98 -25.41 3.60 16.77
N SER A 99 -25.66 2.45 17.40
CA SER A 99 -26.48 2.43 18.61
C SER A 99 -25.65 2.89 19.81
N ASP A 100 -26.20 3.78 20.64
CA ASP A 100 -25.51 4.28 21.83
C ASP A 100 -25.10 3.14 22.78
N SER A 101 -25.89 2.06 22.83
CA SER A 101 -25.59 0.83 23.57
C SER A 101 -24.41 0.05 22.99
N ALA A 102 -24.20 0.05 21.67
CA ALA A 102 -23.03 -0.61 21.05
C ALA A 102 -21.75 0.18 21.32
N VAL A 103 -21.80 1.52 21.25
CA VAL A 103 -20.66 2.39 21.59
C VAL A 103 -20.25 2.23 23.07
N GLN A 104 -21.22 2.13 23.98
CA GLN A 104 -20.96 1.90 25.41
C GLN A 104 -20.49 0.46 25.72
N ALA A 105 -20.97 -0.55 24.98
CA ALA A 105 -20.52 -1.94 25.12
C ALA A 105 -19.12 -2.16 24.52
N ALA A 106 -18.75 -1.39 23.49
CA ALA A 106 -17.44 -1.41 22.84
C ALA A 106 -16.31 -1.03 23.81
N ALA A 107 -16.54 0.00 24.65
CA ALA A 107 -15.60 0.46 25.68
C ALA A 107 -15.22 -0.61 26.73
N ASN A 108 -15.97 -1.72 26.79
CA ASN A 108 -15.80 -2.80 27.77
C ASN A 108 -15.38 -4.15 27.16
N LYS A 109 -15.04 -4.22 25.86
CA LYS A 109 -14.62 -5.47 25.20
C LYS A 109 -13.10 -5.61 25.11
N PRO A 110 -12.54 -6.84 25.18
CA PRO A 110 -11.10 -7.06 25.06
C PRO A 110 -10.60 -6.72 23.66
N VAL A 111 -9.35 -6.28 23.61
CA VAL A 111 -8.54 -5.98 22.41
C VAL A 111 -8.70 -7.08 21.36
N VAL A 112 -9.19 -6.73 20.17
CA VAL A 112 -9.01 -7.56 18.98
C VAL A 112 -7.52 -7.52 18.67
N GLU A 113 -6.86 -8.68 18.71
CA GLU A 113 -5.43 -8.78 18.46
C GLU A 113 -5.03 -8.10 17.15
N THR A 114 -3.98 -7.29 17.28
CA THR A 114 -3.16 -6.60 16.29
C THR A 114 -3.47 -6.85 14.82
N ASN A 115 -3.76 -5.75 14.12
CA ASN A 115 -3.59 -5.51 12.68
C ASN A 115 -2.65 -6.52 11.99
N PRO A 116 -3.17 -7.58 11.34
CA PRO A 116 -2.34 -8.42 10.47
C PRO A 116 -2.00 -7.55 9.28
N GLY A 117 -0.75 -7.07 9.23
CA GLY A 117 -0.31 -5.99 8.36
C GLY A 117 -0.82 -6.07 6.92
N TYR A 118 -1.00 -4.89 6.32
CA TYR A 118 -1.39 -4.68 4.93
C TYR A 118 -0.87 -5.78 3.99
N SER A 119 -1.75 -6.66 3.52
CA SER A 119 -1.40 -7.67 2.53
C SER A 119 -1.43 -7.03 1.14
N THR A 120 -0.26 -6.71 0.60
CA THR A 120 -0.10 -6.30 -0.80
C THR A 120 0.39 -7.45 -1.68
N SER A 121 0.22 -8.70 -1.23
CA SER A 121 0.77 -9.86 -1.96
C SER A 121 0.14 -9.96 -3.35
N GLN A 122 0.97 -9.69 -4.35
CA GLN A 122 0.64 -9.92 -5.75
C GLN A 122 0.38 -11.41 -5.96
N TYR A 123 -0.74 -11.67 -6.62
CA TYR A 123 -1.10 -12.97 -7.15
C TYR A 123 -0.06 -13.42 -8.19
N ASN A 124 0.90 -14.25 -7.78
CA ASN A 124 1.94 -14.79 -8.66
C ASN A 124 1.67 -16.28 -8.87
N VAL A 125 1.01 -16.62 -9.99
CA VAL A 125 0.74 -18.02 -10.39
C VAL A 125 1.90 -18.64 -11.19
N THR A 126 2.89 -17.84 -11.57
CA THR A 126 3.98 -18.35 -12.41
C THR A 126 5.00 -19.10 -11.57
N ALA A 127 4.86 -20.43 -11.54
CA ALA A 127 5.98 -21.31 -11.24
C ALA A 127 7.09 -21.15 -12.30
N GLN A 128 8.29 -21.59 -11.98
CA GLN A 128 9.35 -21.81 -12.99
C GLN A 128 9.31 -23.30 -13.38
N PRO A 129 9.78 -23.69 -14.58
CA PRO A 129 9.86 -25.08 -14.95
C PRO A 129 10.67 -25.86 -13.91
N VAL A 130 10.09 -26.93 -13.38
CA VAL A 130 10.71 -27.77 -12.36
C VAL A 130 11.21 -29.07 -12.99
N ASN A 131 12.43 -29.46 -12.63
CA ASN A 131 12.91 -30.82 -12.88
C ASN A 131 12.55 -31.65 -11.65
N ALA A 132 12.01 -32.85 -11.88
CA ALA A 132 11.66 -33.74 -10.77
C ALA A 132 12.93 -34.05 -9.94
N ALA A 133 12.82 -34.00 -8.61
CA ALA A 133 13.80 -34.65 -7.77
C ALA A 133 13.72 -36.16 -8.08
N ASN A 134 14.83 -36.77 -8.51
CA ASN A 134 14.91 -38.18 -8.92
C ASN A 134 14.49 -39.11 -7.76
N GLY A 135 13.19 -39.39 -7.66
CA GLY A 135 12.58 -40.29 -6.69
C GLY A 135 11.76 -41.35 -7.42
N GLY A 136 12.41 -42.43 -7.86
CA GLY A 136 11.72 -43.52 -8.53
C GLY A 136 12.62 -44.66 -9.01
N ASN A 137 12.86 -45.61 -8.11
CA ASN A 137 13.25 -47.02 -8.30
C ASN A 137 13.71 -47.49 -9.70
N GLY A 138 14.99 -47.86 -9.78
CA GLY A 138 15.52 -48.73 -10.85
C GLY A 138 16.65 -48.17 -11.71
N ALA A 139 17.31 -47.07 -11.33
CA ALA A 139 18.53 -46.64 -12.01
C ALA A 139 19.65 -47.65 -11.72
N ALA A 140 19.99 -48.48 -12.70
CA ALA A 140 21.20 -49.29 -12.63
C ALA A 140 22.42 -48.35 -12.54
N SER A 141 22.99 -48.24 -11.35
CA SER A 141 24.16 -47.44 -11.03
C SER A 141 25.39 -47.94 -11.77
N LEU A 142 26.38 -47.06 -11.93
CA LEU A 142 27.72 -47.45 -12.39
C LEU A 142 28.23 -48.66 -11.59
N ASN A 143 28.88 -49.60 -12.27
CA ASN A 143 29.59 -50.67 -11.59
C ASN A 143 30.91 -50.12 -11.03
N THR A 144 30.87 -49.65 -9.78
CA THR A 144 32.03 -49.07 -9.09
C THR A 144 32.89 -50.09 -8.34
N ALA A 145 32.56 -51.38 -8.45
CA ALA A 145 33.32 -52.46 -7.82
C ALA A 145 34.76 -52.47 -8.39
N GLY A 146 35.75 -52.29 -7.50
CA GLY A 146 37.16 -52.29 -7.87
C GLY A 146 37.69 -50.98 -8.47
N LEU A 147 36.90 -49.88 -8.47
CA LEU A 147 37.41 -48.55 -8.82
C LEU A 147 38.11 -47.88 -7.63
N THR A 148 39.26 -47.24 -7.90
CA THR A 148 39.93 -46.38 -6.91
C THR A 148 39.19 -45.06 -6.72
N ALA A 149 39.50 -44.33 -5.64
CA ALA A 149 38.93 -43.00 -5.40
C ALA A 149 39.20 -42.02 -6.54
N ALA A 150 40.41 -42.07 -7.13
CA ALA A 150 40.79 -41.24 -8.26
C ALA A 150 39.97 -41.56 -9.52
N GLN A 151 39.67 -42.84 -9.77
CA GLN A 151 38.85 -43.25 -10.90
C GLN A 151 37.38 -42.84 -10.75
N LYS A 152 36.84 -42.86 -9.52
CA LYS A 152 35.49 -42.34 -9.23
C LYS A 152 35.43 -40.83 -9.44
N ALA A 153 36.38 -40.09 -8.86
CA ALA A 153 36.46 -38.64 -9.04
C ALA A 153 36.65 -38.24 -10.52
N PHE A 154 37.39 -39.03 -11.30
CA PHE A 154 37.51 -38.83 -12.74
C PHE A 154 36.15 -38.95 -13.45
N LEU A 155 35.40 -40.01 -13.18
CA LEU A 155 34.06 -40.18 -13.73
C LEU A 155 33.12 -39.04 -13.32
N ASP A 156 33.12 -38.66 -12.04
CA ASP A 156 32.33 -37.52 -11.55
C ASP A 156 32.68 -36.23 -12.31
N SER A 157 33.96 -36.00 -12.60
CA SER A 157 34.43 -34.78 -13.28
C SER A 157 34.01 -34.65 -14.76
N ILE A 158 33.62 -35.76 -15.40
CA ILE A 158 33.20 -35.80 -16.81
C ILE A 158 31.69 -36.02 -16.98
N HIS A 159 30.99 -36.38 -15.89
CA HIS A 159 29.60 -36.80 -15.89
C HIS A 159 28.67 -35.77 -16.53
N ASP A 160 28.62 -34.56 -15.96
CA ASP A 160 27.71 -33.50 -16.41
C ASP A 160 28.02 -33.06 -17.85
N GLY A 161 29.31 -33.09 -18.23
CA GLY A 161 29.75 -32.90 -19.60
C GLY A 161 29.18 -33.97 -20.53
N ALA A 162 29.30 -35.24 -20.16
CA ALA A 162 28.79 -36.35 -20.97
C ALA A 162 27.26 -36.28 -21.14
N ILE A 163 26.52 -36.03 -20.06
CA ILE A 163 25.05 -35.86 -20.10
C ILE A 163 24.65 -34.65 -20.95
N SER A 164 25.32 -33.51 -20.82
CA SER A 164 25.03 -32.31 -21.61
C SER A 164 25.32 -32.50 -23.11
N THR A 165 26.38 -33.22 -23.47
CA THR A 165 26.68 -33.53 -24.89
C THR A 165 25.63 -34.40 -25.55
N TRP A 166 24.96 -35.30 -24.82
CA TRP A 166 23.78 -35.98 -25.35
C TRP A 166 22.66 -34.99 -25.67
N LYS A 167 22.30 -34.15 -24.69
CA LYS A 167 21.20 -33.17 -24.83
C LYS A 167 21.44 -32.17 -25.96
N GLN A 168 22.70 -31.76 -26.16
CA GLN A 168 23.06 -30.74 -27.13
C GLN A 168 23.39 -31.30 -28.53
N TYR A 169 24.08 -32.44 -28.58
CA TYR A 169 24.73 -32.94 -29.80
C TYR A 169 24.32 -34.37 -30.19
N GLY A 170 23.59 -35.09 -29.32
CA GLY A 170 23.23 -36.48 -29.55
C GLY A 170 24.40 -37.46 -29.40
N VAL A 171 25.49 -37.07 -28.73
CA VAL A 171 26.62 -37.97 -28.47
C VAL A 171 26.32 -38.83 -27.25
N LEU A 172 26.42 -40.16 -27.41
CA LEU A 172 26.05 -41.11 -26.38
C LEU A 172 27.00 -41.00 -25.15
N PRO A 173 26.49 -40.76 -23.93
CA PRO A 173 27.35 -40.54 -22.75
C PRO A 173 28.29 -41.71 -22.43
N SER A 174 27.84 -42.96 -22.61
CA SER A 174 28.65 -44.14 -22.39
C SER A 174 29.83 -44.24 -23.36
N LEU A 175 29.65 -43.80 -24.61
CA LEU A 175 30.74 -43.67 -25.57
C LEU A 175 31.75 -42.63 -25.09
N THR A 176 31.28 -41.43 -24.75
CA THR A 176 32.12 -40.33 -24.26
C THR A 176 32.94 -40.76 -23.04
N ALA A 177 32.32 -41.42 -22.06
CA ALA A 177 32.98 -41.91 -20.87
C ALA A 177 34.01 -43.01 -21.18
N ALA A 178 33.67 -43.97 -22.05
CA ALA A 178 34.58 -45.04 -22.43
C ALA A 178 35.80 -44.53 -23.19
N GLN A 179 35.60 -43.60 -24.12
CA GLN A 179 36.70 -42.92 -24.83
C GLN A 179 37.55 -42.11 -23.85
N ALA A 180 36.95 -41.31 -22.97
CA ALA A 180 37.69 -40.56 -21.97
C ALA A 180 38.54 -41.48 -21.07
N ILE A 181 38.01 -42.63 -20.64
CA ILE A 181 38.78 -43.62 -19.85
C ILE A 181 40.00 -44.15 -20.63
N ILE A 182 39.79 -44.55 -21.89
CA ILE A 182 40.83 -45.19 -22.72
C ILE A 182 41.89 -44.18 -23.14
N GLU A 183 41.47 -43.05 -23.72
CA GLU A 183 42.35 -42.06 -24.35
C GLU A 183 43.21 -41.32 -23.32
N SER A 184 42.68 -41.12 -22.10
CA SER A 184 43.40 -40.43 -21.03
C SER A 184 44.07 -41.36 -20.02
N GLY A 185 43.80 -42.66 -20.08
CA GLY A 185 44.20 -43.62 -19.06
C GLY A 185 43.66 -43.25 -17.68
N TRP A 186 42.34 -43.06 -17.55
CA TRP A 186 41.69 -42.56 -16.32
C TRP A 186 42.16 -41.18 -15.86
N GLY A 187 42.40 -40.27 -16.82
CA GLY A 187 42.87 -38.91 -16.57
C GLY A 187 44.34 -38.82 -16.14
N GLN A 188 45.10 -39.93 -16.18
CA GLN A 188 46.47 -39.98 -15.67
C GLN A 188 47.53 -39.61 -16.70
N SER A 189 47.20 -39.57 -17.99
CA SER A 189 48.15 -39.12 -19.02
C SER A 189 48.59 -37.68 -18.73
N SER A 190 49.83 -37.31 -19.09
CA SER A 190 50.32 -35.94 -18.85
C SER A 190 49.46 -34.89 -19.57
N LEU A 191 48.94 -35.23 -20.75
CA LEU A 191 48.05 -34.35 -21.52
C LEU A 191 46.69 -34.15 -20.82
N ALA A 192 46.13 -35.21 -20.23
CA ALA A 192 44.86 -35.15 -19.53
C ALA A 192 44.98 -34.53 -18.12
N SER A 193 45.97 -34.93 -17.33
CA SER A 193 46.13 -34.49 -15.94
C SER A 193 46.57 -33.03 -15.80
N GLN A 194 47.39 -32.51 -16.73
CA GLN A 194 47.92 -31.15 -16.64
C GLN A 194 47.16 -30.13 -17.51
N TYR A 195 46.58 -30.59 -18.62
CA TYR A 195 45.94 -29.71 -19.60
C TYR A 195 44.47 -30.05 -19.86
N HIS A 196 43.91 -30.98 -19.08
CA HIS A 196 42.52 -31.42 -19.13
C HIS A 196 42.08 -32.00 -20.49
N ASN A 197 43.00 -32.32 -21.40
CA ASN A 197 42.65 -32.82 -22.73
C ASN A 197 42.54 -34.35 -22.73
N LEU A 198 41.31 -34.83 -22.55
CA LEU A 198 41.01 -36.24 -22.32
C LEU A 198 41.05 -37.08 -23.60
N PHE A 199 40.83 -36.47 -24.75
CA PHE A 199 40.62 -37.16 -26.04
C PHE A 199 41.76 -36.92 -27.04
N GLY A 200 42.85 -36.27 -26.62
CA GLY A 200 44.01 -36.00 -27.48
C GLY A 200 43.72 -35.05 -28.65
N ILE A 201 42.75 -34.14 -28.51
CA ILE A 201 42.34 -33.26 -29.62
C ILE A 201 43.44 -32.24 -29.90
N LYS A 202 43.89 -32.18 -31.16
CA LYS A 202 44.93 -31.26 -31.63
C LYS A 202 44.39 -29.84 -31.88
N GLY A 203 45.29 -28.87 -31.84
CA GLY A 203 45.04 -27.46 -32.13
C GLY A 203 44.93 -26.58 -30.89
N SER A 204 43.99 -25.63 -30.92
CA SER A 204 43.75 -24.68 -29.84
C SER A 204 42.26 -24.60 -29.52
N TYR A 205 41.92 -24.47 -28.23
CA TYR A 205 40.58 -24.23 -27.73
C TYR A 205 40.53 -22.86 -27.06
N ASN A 206 39.73 -21.92 -27.58
CA ASN A 206 39.65 -20.54 -27.08
C ASN A 206 41.03 -19.85 -26.89
N GLY A 207 42.01 -20.16 -27.76
CA GLY A 207 43.37 -19.62 -27.67
C GLY A 207 44.32 -20.42 -26.76
N HIS A 208 43.83 -21.39 -26.00
CA HIS A 208 44.65 -22.27 -25.16
C HIS A 208 45.17 -23.47 -25.96
N SER A 209 46.47 -23.72 -25.88
CA SER A 209 47.16 -24.83 -26.56
C SER A 209 48.47 -25.18 -25.84
N VAL A 210 48.89 -26.43 -25.92
CA VAL A 210 50.19 -26.92 -25.44
C VAL A 210 50.89 -27.69 -26.56
N THR A 211 52.18 -27.44 -26.78
CA THR A 211 53.00 -28.23 -27.71
C THR A 211 53.71 -29.34 -26.96
N LEU A 212 53.42 -30.60 -27.31
CA LEU A 212 54.02 -31.79 -26.70
C LEU A 212 54.50 -32.78 -27.77
N PRO A 213 55.52 -33.59 -27.46
CA PRO A 213 55.94 -34.67 -28.35
C PRO A 213 54.85 -35.75 -28.42
N THR A 214 54.43 -36.10 -29.64
CA THR A 214 53.48 -37.17 -29.94
C THR A 214 54.07 -38.18 -30.91
N ARG A 215 53.59 -39.42 -30.83
CA ARG A 215 54.01 -40.52 -31.71
C ARG A 215 53.09 -40.56 -32.92
N GLU A 216 53.64 -40.37 -34.11
CA GLU A 216 52.93 -40.49 -35.38
C GLU A 216 53.42 -41.69 -36.17
N VAL A 217 52.54 -42.29 -36.97
CA VAL A 217 52.88 -43.39 -37.87
C VAL A 217 52.63 -42.95 -39.31
N TYR A 218 53.72 -42.76 -40.07
CA TYR A 218 53.66 -42.46 -41.50
C TYR A 218 54.14 -43.67 -42.29
N GLY A 219 53.29 -44.24 -43.14
CA GLY A 219 53.66 -45.37 -44.00
C GLY A 219 54.20 -46.60 -43.25
N GLY A 220 53.74 -46.84 -42.01
CA GLY A 220 54.20 -47.95 -41.17
C GLY A 220 55.43 -47.65 -40.31
N THR A 221 56.05 -46.47 -40.43
CA THR A 221 57.19 -46.04 -39.59
C THR A 221 56.74 -45.10 -38.49
N SER A 222 57.12 -45.42 -37.25
CA SER A 222 56.82 -44.61 -36.07
C SER A 222 57.86 -43.50 -35.89
N VAL A 223 57.42 -42.24 -35.80
CA VAL A 223 58.26 -41.08 -35.54
C VAL A 223 57.70 -40.23 -34.40
N MET A 224 58.56 -39.57 -33.64
CA MET A 224 58.15 -38.58 -32.62
C MET A 224 58.18 -37.19 -33.25
N ILE A 225 57.07 -36.46 -33.18
CA ILE A 225 56.99 -35.06 -33.61
C ILE A 225 56.43 -34.20 -32.49
N ASN A 226 56.75 -32.91 -32.46
CA ASN A 226 56.05 -31.97 -31.58
C ASN A 226 54.76 -31.52 -32.28
N ASP A 227 53.62 -31.64 -31.59
CA ASP A 227 52.33 -31.21 -32.11
C ASP A 227 51.59 -30.37 -31.08
N ALA A 228 50.71 -29.49 -31.56
CA ALA A 228 49.91 -28.62 -30.73
C ALA A 228 48.62 -29.34 -30.32
N PHE A 229 48.37 -29.44 -29.03
CA PHE A 229 47.16 -30.00 -28.43
C PHE A 229 46.32 -28.90 -27.80
N ARG A 230 44.99 -29.06 -27.86
CA ARG A 230 44.08 -28.17 -27.12
C ARG A 230 44.35 -28.30 -25.62
N ALA A 231 44.16 -27.22 -24.88
CA ALA A 231 44.19 -27.23 -23.42
C ALA A 231 42.87 -26.64 -22.91
N TYR A 232 42.36 -27.19 -21.81
CA TYR A 232 41.07 -26.81 -21.24
C TYR A 232 41.23 -26.44 -19.76
N GLU A 233 40.27 -25.70 -19.22
CA GLU A 233 40.28 -25.31 -17.81
C GLU A 233 39.83 -26.46 -16.89
N ASN A 234 39.03 -27.39 -17.42
CA ASN A 234 38.55 -28.56 -16.70
C ASN A 234 38.14 -29.69 -17.66
N ASN A 235 37.94 -30.88 -17.10
CA ASN A 235 37.56 -32.08 -17.84
C ASN A 235 36.21 -31.94 -18.57
N SER A 236 35.24 -31.20 -18.00
CA SER A 236 33.92 -30.98 -18.60
C SER A 236 34.03 -30.20 -19.92
N GLN A 237 34.87 -29.17 -20.00
CA GLN A 237 35.15 -28.46 -21.26
C GLN A 237 35.75 -29.38 -22.33
N SER A 238 36.66 -30.27 -21.96
CA SER A 238 37.21 -31.25 -22.91
C SER A 238 36.15 -32.22 -23.44
N VAL A 239 35.17 -32.58 -22.61
CA VAL A 239 34.04 -33.42 -23.01
C VAL A 239 33.09 -32.67 -23.95
N GLN A 240 32.76 -31.41 -23.64
CA GLN A 240 31.91 -30.58 -24.50
C GLN A 240 32.56 -30.35 -25.88
N ASP A 241 33.86 -30.08 -25.92
CA ASP A 241 34.60 -29.90 -27.16
C ASP A 241 34.75 -31.21 -27.96
N HIS A 242 34.87 -32.36 -27.28
CA HIS A 242 34.76 -33.68 -27.93
C HIS A 242 33.39 -33.88 -28.57
N GLY A 243 32.31 -33.54 -27.87
CA GLY A 243 30.96 -33.57 -28.43
C GLY A 243 30.84 -32.71 -29.69
N TYR A 244 31.33 -31.46 -29.63
CA TYR A 244 31.39 -30.57 -30.78
C TYR A 244 32.26 -31.11 -31.92
N PHE A 245 33.42 -31.73 -31.62
CA PHE A 245 34.29 -32.33 -32.61
C PHE A 245 33.58 -33.41 -33.44
N LEU A 246 32.76 -34.25 -32.79
CA LEU A 246 31.96 -35.25 -33.49
C LEU A 246 30.87 -34.62 -34.37
N VAL A 247 30.22 -33.55 -33.91
CA VAL A 247 29.22 -32.81 -34.70
C VAL A 247 29.84 -32.03 -35.85
N ALA A 248 31.02 -31.44 -35.66
CA ALA A 248 31.68 -30.63 -36.67
C ALA A 248 32.23 -31.49 -37.83
N ASN A 249 32.50 -32.77 -37.58
CA ASN A 249 33.04 -33.67 -38.58
C ASN A 249 31.96 -34.59 -39.16
N SER A 250 31.55 -34.32 -40.39
CA SER A 250 30.42 -34.99 -41.06
C SER A 250 30.53 -36.51 -41.13
N ARG A 251 31.75 -37.08 -41.04
CA ARG A 251 31.95 -38.53 -41.04
C ARG A 251 31.30 -39.24 -39.86
N TYR A 252 31.09 -38.55 -38.74
CA TYR A 252 30.49 -39.11 -37.52
C TYR A 252 28.99 -38.82 -37.40
N HIS A 253 28.34 -38.13 -38.34
CA HIS A 253 26.92 -37.77 -38.19
C HIS A 253 25.99 -38.97 -38.09
N ASN A 254 26.40 -40.11 -38.64
CA ASN A 254 25.68 -41.38 -38.61
C ASN A 254 25.54 -41.99 -37.19
N LEU A 255 26.36 -41.60 -36.22
CA LEU A 255 26.31 -42.11 -34.84
C LEU A 255 25.52 -41.22 -33.88
N LEU A 256 25.27 -39.97 -34.25
CA LEU A 256 24.53 -39.02 -33.42
C LEU A 256 23.08 -39.49 -33.22
N TRP A 257 22.58 -39.31 -32.00
CA TRP A 257 21.24 -39.71 -31.54
C TRP A 257 20.97 -41.23 -31.55
N LYS A 258 21.98 -42.07 -31.82
CA LYS A 258 21.85 -43.52 -31.65
C LYS A 258 21.96 -43.89 -30.18
N THR A 259 21.02 -44.71 -29.72
CA THR A 259 20.91 -45.12 -28.31
C THR A 259 21.54 -46.49 -28.02
N ASN A 260 21.90 -47.25 -29.06
CA ASN A 260 22.58 -48.53 -28.90
C ASN A 260 24.09 -48.35 -28.95
N TYR A 261 24.76 -48.48 -27.78
CA TYR A 261 26.20 -48.28 -27.69
C TYR A 261 27.00 -49.21 -28.62
N ARG A 262 26.53 -50.43 -28.92
CA ARG A 262 27.23 -51.36 -29.82
C ARG A 262 27.26 -50.87 -31.26
N ASP A 263 26.18 -50.21 -31.69
CA ASP A 263 26.13 -49.58 -33.01
C ASP A 263 27.05 -48.35 -33.03
N VAL A 264 27.01 -47.54 -31.96
CA VAL A 264 27.81 -46.32 -31.84
C VAL A 264 29.32 -46.62 -31.81
N THR A 265 29.76 -47.63 -31.04
CA THR A 265 31.19 -48.02 -30.96
C THR A 265 31.69 -48.69 -32.25
N TYR A 266 30.81 -49.35 -33.00
CA TYR A 266 31.12 -49.85 -34.33
C TYR A 266 31.31 -48.71 -35.33
N LEU A 267 30.35 -47.78 -35.39
CA LEU A 267 30.35 -46.66 -36.33
C LEU A 267 31.54 -45.73 -36.10
N ILE A 268 31.79 -45.31 -34.85
CA ILE A 268 32.90 -44.38 -34.57
C ILE A 268 34.27 -44.93 -35.02
N ARG A 269 34.48 -46.25 -34.90
CA ARG A 269 35.68 -46.93 -35.42
C ARG A 269 35.65 -46.98 -36.94
N ALA A 270 34.54 -47.39 -37.55
CA ALA A 270 34.39 -47.50 -38.99
C ALA A 270 34.62 -46.15 -39.70
N ASP A 271 34.24 -45.05 -39.05
CA ASP A 271 34.41 -43.68 -39.53
C ASP A 271 35.84 -43.12 -39.29
N GLY A 272 36.72 -43.94 -38.71
CA GLY A 272 38.15 -43.68 -38.59
C GLY A 272 38.52 -42.79 -37.41
N TYR A 273 37.85 -42.96 -36.26
CA TYR A 273 38.30 -42.35 -35.00
C TYR A 273 39.62 -42.98 -34.51
N ALA A 274 39.77 -44.29 -34.66
CA ALA A 274 40.99 -45.03 -34.35
C ALA A 274 41.34 -46.03 -35.46
N THR A 275 42.63 -46.25 -35.70
CA THR A 275 43.13 -47.23 -36.69
C THR A 275 43.21 -48.65 -36.13
N ASP A 276 43.10 -48.81 -34.79
CA ASP A 276 43.11 -50.11 -34.12
C ASP A 276 41.88 -50.95 -34.51
N PRO A 277 42.05 -52.16 -35.07
CA PRO A 277 40.93 -53.04 -35.39
C PRO A 277 40.13 -53.52 -34.18
N SER A 278 40.72 -53.50 -32.98
CA SER A 278 40.07 -53.93 -31.72
C SER A 278 39.30 -52.82 -30.99
N TYR A 279 39.36 -51.57 -31.48
CA TYR A 279 38.83 -50.40 -30.77
C TYR A 279 37.35 -50.53 -30.37
N THR A 280 36.50 -51.05 -31.27
CA THR A 280 35.09 -51.32 -30.98
C THR A 280 34.91 -52.30 -29.81
N THR A 281 35.67 -53.40 -29.80
CA THR A 281 35.61 -54.40 -28.73
C THR A 281 36.15 -53.84 -27.41
N THR A 282 37.18 -53.01 -27.46
CA THR A 282 37.73 -52.32 -26.28
C THR A 282 36.71 -51.36 -25.67
N LEU A 283 36.05 -50.52 -26.48
CA LEU A 283 34.99 -49.62 -26.01
C LEU A 283 33.82 -50.39 -25.39
N ASN A 284 33.33 -51.44 -26.06
CA ASN A 284 32.25 -52.27 -25.52
C ASN A 284 32.64 -52.89 -24.17
N SER A 285 33.86 -53.41 -24.05
CA SER A 285 34.34 -54.00 -22.80
C SER A 285 34.40 -53.00 -21.66
N VAL A 286 34.80 -51.75 -21.92
CA VAL A 286 34.82 -50.67 -20.91
C VAL A 286 33.40 -50.27 -20.51
N ILE A 287 32.49 -50.10 -21.48
CA ILE A 287 31.09 -49.76 -21.23
C ILE A 287 30.40 -50.84 -20.38
N GLU A 288 30.59 -52.11 -20.72
CA GLU A 288 30.02 -53.25 -19.99
C GLU A 288 30.64 -53.41 -18.60
N ARG A 289 31.97 -53.33 -18.49
CA ARG A 289 32.69 -53.52 -17.22
C ARG A 289 32.26 -52.53 -16.14
N TYR A 290 32.13 -51.24 -16.51
CA TYR A 290 31.81 -50.16 -15.57
C TYR A 290 30.33 -49.77 -15.57
N GLY A 291 29.49 -50.47 -16.35
CA GLY A 291 28.06 -50.18 -16.43
C GLY A 291 27.76 -48.77 -16.94
N LEU A 292 28.56 -48.24 -17.88
CA LEU A 292 28.46 -46.84 -18.35
C LEU A 292 27.14 -46.53 -19.06
N THR A 293 26.38 -47.55 -19.46
CA THR A 293 25.00 -47.38 -19.95
C THR A 293 24.06 -46.78 -18.89
N ALA A 294 24.48 -46.69 -17.63
CA ALA A 294 23.81 -45.91 -16.60
C ALA A 294 23.65 -44.44 -17.00
N TRP A 295 24.70 -43.84 -17.55
CA TRP A 295 24.69 -42.45 -17.99
C TRP A 295 23.86 -42.25 -19.26
N ASP A 296 23.80 -43.26 -20.14
CA ASP A 296 22.88 -43.24 -21.28
C ASP A 296 21.44 -43.18 -20.79
N ARG A 297 21.07 -44.06 -19.85
CA ARG A 297 19.72 -44.07 -19.26
C ARG A 297 19.39 -42.74 -18.60
N GLU A 298 20.31 -42.16 -17.85
CA GLU A 298 20.13 -40.84 -17.23
C GLU A 298 19.95 -39.73 -18.28
N ALA A 299 20.75 -39.74 -19.34
CA ALA A 299 20.61 -38.80 -20.45
C ALA A 299 19.28 -38.94 -21.19
N PHE A 300 18.72 -40.15 -21.25
CA PHE A 300 17.43 -40.42 -21.88
C PHE A 300 16.24 -40.09 -20.96
N ASP A 301 16.45 -40.07 -19.64
CA ASP A 301 15.37 -39.90 -18.67
C ASP A 301 14.96 -38.43 -18.55
N THR A 302 13.98 -38.05 -19.37
CA THR A 302 13.26 -36.78 -19.23
C THR A 302 12.14 -36.96 -18.23
N ASN A 303 12.05 -36.13 -17.19
CA ASN A 303 10.89 -36.03 -16.30
C ASN A 303 10.75 -34.59 -15.83
N THR A 304 10.11 -33.77 -16.66
CA THR A 304 10.09 -32.29 -16.53
C THR A 304 8.71 -31.74 -16.87
N GLY A 305 8.36 -30.61 -16.30
CA GLY A 305 7.00 -30.09 -16.40
C GLY A 305 6.87 -28.69 -15.82
N HIS A 306 5.68 -28.13 -16.02
CA HIS A 306 5.29 -26.83 -15.49
C HIS A 306 3.78 -26.75 -15.28
N VAL A 307 3.35 -25.96 -14.30
CA VAL A 307 1.95 -25.56 -14.11
C VAL A 307 1.80 -24.17 -14.69
N ASP A 308 1.05 -24.06 -15.79
CA ASP A 308 0.80 -22.80 -16.48
C ASP A 308 -0.24 -21.95 -15.74
N ASP A 309 -1.21 -22.60 -15.08
CA ASP A 309 -2.26 -21.92 -14.32
C ASP A 309 -2.78 -22.81 -13.18
N LEU A 310 -2.86 -22.24 -11.98
CA LEU A 310 -3.61 -22.76 -10.86
C LEU A 310 -4.40 -21.60 -10.23
N SER A 311 -5.65 -21.44 -10.66
CA SER A 311 -6.47 -20.28 -10.30
C SER A 311 -7.92 -20.62 -10.02
N VAL A 312 -8.56 -19.84 -9.14
CA VAL A 312 -9.99 -19.97 -8.86
C VAL A 312 -10.77 -19.05 -9.81
N ARG A 313 -11.63 -19.62 -10.64
CA ARG A 313 -12.46 -18.90 -11.62
C ARG A 313 -13.93 -19.12 -11.30
N GLY A 314 -14.50 -18.22 -10.51
CA GLY A 314 -15.86 -18.38 -9.99
C GLY A 314 -15.92 -19.58 -9.05
N ASP A 315 -16.74 -20.59 -9.35
CA ASP A 315 -16.89 -21.80 -8.54
C ASP A 315 -15.99 -22.96 -9.01
N GLN A 316 -15.04 -22.72 -9.92
CA GLN A 316 -14.11 -23.73 -10.45
C GLN A 316 -12.66 -23.42 -10.05
N LEU A 317 -11.90 -24.45 -9.73
CA LEU A 317 -10.44 -24.43 -9.70
C LEU A 317 -9.94 -24.89 -11.08
N HIS A 318 -9.24 -23.99 -11.76
CA HIS A 318 -8.60 -24.25 -13.05
C HIS A 318 -7.17 -24.72 -12.82
N VAL A 319 -6.79 -25.84 -13.43
CA VAL A 319 -5.46 -26.45 -13.33
C VAL A 319 -4.96 -26.75 -14.73
N ALA A 320 -3.95 -26.03 -15.20
CA ALA A 320 -3.37 -26.21 -16.52
C ALA A 320 -1.85 -26.24 -16.46
N GLY A 321 -1.23 -26.96 -17.40
CA GLY A 321 0.21 -27.13 -17.46
C GLY A 321 0.64 -28.19 -18.45
N TRP A 322 1.86 -28.68 -18.28
CA TRP A 322 2.42 -29.75 -19.08
C TRP A 322 3.42 -30.60 -18.29
N HIS A 323 3.52 -31.88 -18.64
CA HIS A 323 4.44 -32.84 -18.04
C HIS A 323 4.99 -33.79 -19.11
N VAL A 324 6.27 -33.67 -19.41
CA VAL A 324 7.01 -34.54 -20.33
C VAL A 324 7.80 -35.57 -19.51
N ALA A 325 7.51 -36.85 -19.75
CA ALA A 325 8.21 -37.96 -19.14
C ALA A 325 8.65 -39.01 -20.17
N SER A 326 9.90 -39.47 -20.06
CA SER A 326 10.45 -40.57 -20.84
C SER A 326 9.83 -41.90 -20.42
N GLY A 327 9.78 -42.86 -21.34
CA GLY A 327 9.15 -44.17 -21.07
C GLY A 327 7.62 -44.13 -20.97
N THR A 328 7.00 -42.97 -21.17
CA THR A 328 5.55 -42.87 -21.34
C THR A 328 5.14 -43.40 -22.70
N ASN A 329 3.98 -44.05 -22.76
CA ASN A 329 3.40 -44.52 -24.02
C ASN A 329 1.94 -44.03 -24.15
N GLY A 330 1.39 -44.12 -25.36
CA GLY A 330 0.04 -43.64 -25.66
C GLY A 330 -1.08 -44.32 -24.85
N ASN A 331 -0.82 -45.50 -24.29
CA ASN A 331 -1.81 -46.29 -23.54
C ASN A 331 -1.78 -46.00 -22.02
N MET A 332 -0.80 -45.22 -21.54
CA MET A 332 -0.76 -44.84 -20.12
C MET A 332 -1.80 -43.77 -19.82
N HIS A 333 -2.52 -43.99 -18.72
CA HIS A 333 -3.40 -43.00 -18.11
C HIS A 333 -2.59 -41.79 -17.65
N HIS A 334 -3.24 -40.62 -17.65
CA HIS A 334 -2.64 -39.37 -17.20
C HIS A 334 -3.53 -38.80 -16.12
N PHE A 335 -3.04 -38.82 -14.89
CA PHE A 335 -3.78 -38.30 -13.75
C PHE A 335 -3.23 -36.94 -13.34
N ILE A 336 -4.16 -36.04 -12.98
CA ILE A 336 -3.87 -34.88 -12.16
C ILE A 336 -4.36 -35.16 -10.76
N ILE A 337 -3.44 -35.07 -9.81
CA ILE A 337 -3.67 -35.28 -8.38
C ILE A 337 -3.36 -33.97 -7.67
N LEU A 338 -4.27 -33.51 -6.81
CA LEU A 338 -4.06 -32.35 -5.98
C LEU A 338 -3.82 -32.81 -4.55
N LEU A 339 -2.68 -32.44 -3.99
CA LEU A 339 -2.33 -32.70 -2.61
C LEU A 339 -2.39 -31.40 -1.81
N ASP A 340 -2.70 -31.53 -0.52
CA ASP A 340 -2.42 -30.49 0.45
C ASP A 340 -0.90 -30.36 0.58
N GLY A 341 -0.36 -29.19 0.23
CA GLY A 341 1.09 -28.96 0.16
C GLY A 341 1.80 -28.96 1.52
N ASN A 342 1.05 -28.89 2.63
CA ASN A 342 1.62 -28.95 3.98
C ASN A 342 1.63 -30.38 4.54
N THR A 343 0.59 -31.17 4.22
CA THR A 343 0.38 -32.51 4.81
C THR A 343 0.61 -33.66 3.82
N ASN A 344 0.73 -33.36 2.52
CA ASN A 344 0.73 -34.31 1.41
C ASN A 344 -0.54 -35.19 1.33
N GLN A 345 -1.62 -34.80 2.00
CA GLN A 345 -2.90 -35.48 1.90
C GLN A 345 -3.49 -35.31 0.50
N GLU A 346 -3.92 -36.41 -0.13
CA GLU A 346 -4.66 -36.34 -1.40
C GLU A 346 -6.03 -35.70 -1.20
N LEU A 347 -6.26 -34.60 -1.91
CA LEU A 347 -7.52 -33.84 -1.90
C LEU A 347 -8.38 -34.18 -3.10
N TYR A 348 -7.75 -34.48 -4.23
CA TYR A 348 -8.43 -34.75 -5.50
C TYR A 348 -7.57 -35.57 -6.44
N ARG A 349 -8.21 -36.38 -7.27
CA ARG A 349 -7.59 -37.14 -8.36
C ARG A 349 -8.57 -37.26 -9.53
N GLN A 350 -8.07 -37.07 -10.74
CA GLN A 350 -8.83 -37.27 -11.96
C GLN A 350 -7.94 -37.83 -13.07
N ASP A 351 -8.45 -38.84 -13.79
CA ASP A 351 -7.88 -39.28 -15.07
C ASP A 351 -8.29 -38.30 -16.16
N ILE A 352 -7.33 -37.83 -16.95
CA ILE A 352 -7.51 -36.73 -17.89
C ILE A 352 -7.07 -37.12 -19.30
N SER A 353 -7.70 -36.46 -20.28
CA SER A 353 -7.22 -36.50 -21.66
C SER A 353 -6.05 -35.55 -21.82
N LYS A 354 -5.02 -36.00 -22.54
CA LYS A 354 -3.83 -35.20 -22.86
C LYS A 354 -4.17 -34.11 -23.86
N THR A 355 -3.67 -32.90 -23.64
CA THR A 355 -3.78 -31.77 -24.56
C THR A 355 -2.52 -31.63 -25.39
N TYR A 356 -2.66 -31.43 -26.71
CA TYR A 356 -1.50 -31.24 -27.59
C TYR A 356 -0.89 -29.84 -27.45
N ARG A 357 0.45 -29.78 -27.34
CA ARG A 357 1.30 -28.61 -27.12
C ARG A 357 2.48 -28.61 -28.09
N GLN A 358 2.36 -27.82 -29.15
CA GLN A 358 3.36 -27.75 -30.21
C GLN A 358 4.70 -27.15 -29.74
N ASP A 359 4.62 -26.16 -28.86
CA ASP A 359 5.77 -25.53 -28.22
C ASP A 359 6.62 -26.54 -27.45
N ILE A 360 5.96 -27.44 -26.70
CA ILE A 360 6.64 -28.49 -25.94
C ILE A 360 7.20 -29.59 -26.88
N GLN A 361 6.48 -29.95 -27.95
CA GLN A 361 6.99 -30.88 -28.97
C GLN A 361 8.26 -30.36 -29.65
N ASN A 362 8.38 -29.05 -29.85
CA ASN A 362 9.58 -28.44 -30.43
C ASN A 362 10.76 -28.49 -29.44
N LEU A 363 10.48 -28.23 -28.16
CA LEU A 363 11.51 -28.19 -27.11
C LEU A 363 12.05 -29.58 -26.76
N TYR A 364 11.19 -30.59 -26.72
CA TYR A 364 11.55 -31.98 -26.40
C TYR A 364 11.28 -32.92 -27.60
N SER A 365 11.78 -32.53 -28.77
CA SER A 365 11.55 -33.24 -30.04
C SER A 365 11.99 -34.70 -30.06
N ASN A 366 12.98 -35.04 -29.23
CA ASN A 366 13.52 -36.41 -29.11
C ASN A 366 12.81 -37.25 -28.04
N THR A 367 11.86 -36.68 -27.29
CA THR A 367 11.08 -37.40 -26.28
C THR A 367 9.74 -37.82 -26.86
N GLY A 368 9.46 -39.12 -26.87
CA GLY A 368 8.21 -39.67 -27.38
C GLY A 368 6.99 -39.03 -26.71
N ALA A 369 5.99 -38.64 -27.50
CA ALA A 369 4.75 -38.00 -27.06
C ALA A 369 4.90 -36.66 -26.30
N ALA A 370 6.04 -35.97 -26.40
CA ALA A 370 6.23 -34.64 -25.79
C ALA A 370 5.15 -33.63 -26.18
N GLY A 371 4.64 -33.70 -27.41
CA GLY A 371 3.52 -32.87 -27.84
C GLY A 371 2.21 -33.17 -27.10
N TRP A 372 1.98 -34.38 -26.61
CA TRP A 372 0.77 -34.76 -25.86
C TRP A 372 1.01 -34.73 -24.34
N SER A 373 1.74 -33.72 -23.87
CA SER A 373 2.11 -33.55 -22.46
C SER A 373 1.21 -32.59 -21.69
N GLY A 374 0.36 -31.84 -22.39
CA GLY A 374 -0.47 -30.80 -21.80
C GLY A 374 -1.61 -31.38 -20.96
N PHE A 375 -1.97 -30.65 -19.92
CA PHE A 375 -3.19 -30.87 -19.14
C PHE A 375 -3.90 -29.54 -18.94
N ASP A 376 -5.23 -29.59 -18.94
CA ASP A 376 -6.11 -28.45 -18.72
C ASP A 376 -7.42 -29.00 -18.17
N ILE A 377 -7.68 -28.77 -16.88
CA ILE A 377 -8.89 -29.21 -16.21
C ILE A 377 -9.53 -28.07 -15.41
N SER A 378 -10.84 -28.12 -15.33
CA SER A 378 -11.64 -27.31 -14.40
C SER A 378 -12.39 -28.25 -13.48
N ILE A 379 -12.24 -28.05 -12.18
CA ILE A 379 -12.90 -28.87 -11.15
C ILE A 379 -13.64 -27.98 -10.15
N PRO A 380 -14.70 -28.45 -9.49
CA PRO A 380 -15.41 -27.62 -8.51
C PRO A 380 -14.47 -27.14 -7.38
N TYR A 381 -14.46 -25.83 -7.14
CA TYR A 381 -13.75 -25.25 -6.01
C TYR A 381 -14.55 -25.45 -4.72
N THR A 382 -13.98 -26.22 -3.79
CA THR A 382 -14.64 -26.62 -2.54
C THR A 382 -13.81 -26.20 -1.32
N SER A 383 -14.39 -26.36 -0.13
CA SER A 383 -13.67 -26.13 1.14
C SER A 383 -12.46 -27.05 1.34
N ALA A 384 -12.30 -28.10 0.51
CA ALA A 384 -11.10 -28.90 0.49
C ALA A 384 -9.87 -28.13 -0.05
N PHE A 385 -10.08 -27.10 -0.88
CA PHE A 385 -9.00 -26.30 -1.48
C PHE A 385 -8.86 -24.90 -0.89
N ALA A 386 -9.97 -24.31 -0.41
CA ALA A 386 -10.00 -22.91 -0.02
C ALA A 386 -9.05 -22.59 1.15
N GLY A 387 -8.16 -21.61 0.95
CA GLY A 387 -7.15 -21.20 1.93
C GLY A 387 -5.97 -22.16 2.10
N ARG A 388 -5.82 -23.16 1.21
CA ARG A 388 -4.75 -24.17 1.33
C ARG A 388 -3.60 -23.94 0.36
N ASN A 389 -2.44 -24.47 0.71
CA ASN A 389 -1.35 -24.69 -0.23
C ASN A 389 -1.65 -25.94 -1.05
N ILE A 390 -1.67 -25.83 -2.37
CA ILE A 390 -2.00 -26.95 -3.26
C ILE A 390 -0.75 -27.36 -4.04
N THR A 391 -0.37 -28.61 -3.88
CA THR A 391 0.63 -29.27 -4.73
C THR A 391 -0.09 -29.97 -5.87
N VAL A 392 0.15 -29.53 -7.09
CA VAL A 392 -0.28 -30.27 -8.28
C VAL A 392 0.71 -31.41 -8.51
N VAL A 393 0.19 -32.61 -8.79
CA VAL A 393 0.97 -33.77 -9.20
C VAL A 393 0.44 -34.26 -10.54
N SER A 394 1.32 -34.36 -11.52
CA SER A 394 1.01 -35.02 -12.78
C SER A 394 1.59 -36.41 -12.79
N ARG A 395 0.74 -37.42 -12.99
CA ARG A 395 1.13 -38.84 -12.97
C ARG A 395 0.78 -39.52 -14.28
N TYR A 396 1.76 -40.15 -14.92
CA TYR A 396 1.51 -41.17 -15.92
C TYR A 396 1.54 -42.54 -15.27
N THR A 397 0.56 -43.41 -15.51
CA THR A 397 0.57 -44.78 -14.98
C THR A 397 -0.13 -45.77 -15.91
N ASN A 398 0.22 -47.05 -15.80
CA ASN A 398 -0.51 -48.13 -16.47
C ASN A 398 -1.73 -48.60 -15.64
N ASP A 399 -1.87 -48.10 -14.41
CA ASP A 399 -2.95 -48.46 -13.51
C ASP A 399 -4.18 -47.59 -13.74
N ALA A 400 -5.32 -48.21 -14.00
CA ALA A 400 -6.57 -47.51 -14.27
C ALA A 400 -7.14 -46.74 -13.06
N SER A 401 -6.64 -46.99 -11.85
CA SER A 401 -7.02 -46.26 -10.63
C SER A 401 -6.05 -45.11 -10.29
N GLY A 402 -4.98 -44.93 -11.07
CA GLY A 402 -4.02 -43.86 -10.86
C GLY A 402 -2.90 -44.21 -9.87
N GLU A 403 -2.83 -45.46 -9.39
CA GLU A 403 -1.77 -45.86 -8.47
C GLU A 403 -0.40 -45.90 -9.16
N GLN A 404 0.67 -45.76 -8.37
CA GLN A 404 2.05 -45.68 -8.85
C GLN A 404 2.55 -47.08 -9.27
N ASN A 405 1.99 -47.66 -10.33
CA ASN A 405 2.37 -48.97 -10.87
C ASN A 405 3.15 -48.80 -12.19
N GLY A 406 4.47 -48.68 -12.08
CA GLY A 406 5.35 -48.46 -13.25
C GLY A 406 5.19 -47.07 -13.89
N GLY A 407 4.61 -46.12 -13.16
CA GLY A 407 4.33 -44.76 -13.60
C GLY A 407 5.46 -43.75 -13.40
N ARG A 408 5.23 -42.52 -13.86
CA ARG A 408 6.12 -41.35 -13.70
C ARG A 408 5.33 -40.20 -13.08
N ASP A 409 5.85 -39.66 -11.98
CA ASP A 409 5.25 -38.54 -11.27
C ASP A 409 6.08 -37.28 -11.46
N MET A 410 5.38 -36.16 -11.60
CA MET A 410 5.94 -34.84 -11.45
C MET A 410 5.19 -34.12 -10.33
N PHE A 411 5.93 -33.70 -9.31
CA PHE A 411 5.43 -32.87 -8.23
C PHE A 411 5.80 -31.41 -8.53
N PHE A 412 4.79 -30.57 -8.65
CA PHE A 412 4.99 -29.14 -8.89
C PHE A 412 5.14 -28.39 -7.57
N THR A 413 5.73 -27.18 -7.61
CA THR A 413 5.83 -26.33 -6.43
C THR A 413 4.43 -26.01 -5.90
N PRO A 414 4.20 -26.08 -4.57
CA PRO A 414 2.91 -25.73 -3.99
C PRO A 414 2.52 -24.28 -4.29
N VAL A 415 1.24 -24.04 -4.57
CA VAL A 415 0.66 -22.71 -4.79
C VAL A 415 -0.41 -22.44 -3.73
N SER A 416 -0.34 -21.30 -3.07
CA SER A 416 -1.28 -20.90 -2.01
C SER A 416 -2.56 -20.33 -2.62
N LEU A 417 -3.71 -20.90 -2.23
CA LEU A 417 -5.05 -20.42 -2.60
C LEU A 417 -5.68 -19.65 -1.43
N ASP A 418 -4.96 -18.66 -0.92
CA ASP A 418 -5.28 -17.88 0.29
C ASP A 418 -5.28 -16.36 0.04
N ALA A 419 -5.36 -15.94 -1.23
CA ALA A 419 -5.33 -14.52 -1.55
C ALA A 419 -6.50 -13.78 -0.90
N ASN A 420 -6.20 -12.59 -0.38
CA ASN A 420 -7.13 -11.72 0.35
C ASN A 420 -6.78 -10.26 0.02
N VAL A 421 -7.59 -9.63 -0.83
CA VAL A 421 -7.36 -8.30 -1.37
C VAL A 421 -8.63 -7.45 -1.31
N ALA A 422 -8.48 -6.15 -1.07
CA ALA A 422 -9.61 -5.24 -0.98
C ALA A 422 -9.18 -3.80 -1.25
N ALA A 423 -10.14 -2.94 -1.60
CA ALA A 423 -9.93 -1.50 -1.58
C ALA A 423 -11.22 -0.74 -1.20
N LEU A 424 -11.05 0.42 -0.58
CA LEU A 424 -12.14 1.40 -0.44
C LEU A 424 -12.16 2.29 -1.68
N ASP A 425 -13.30 2.33 -2.36
CA ASP A 425 -13.54 3.29 -3.45
C ASP A 425 -13.82 4.68 -2.86
N LYS A 426 -14.53 4.73 -1.72
CA LYS A 426 -14.91 5.98 -1.06
C LYS A 426 -15.16 5.78 0.43
N MET A 427 -14.60 6.64 1.27
CA MET A 427 -15.05 6.88 2.65
C MET A 427 -15.17 8.39 2.83
N SER A 428 -16.37 8.95 2.64
CA SER A 428 -16.59 10.40 2.54
C SER A 428 -17.74 10.86 3.42
N LEU A 429 -17.58 12.01 4.06
CA LEU A 429 -18.64 12.64 4.84
C LEU A 429 -19.43 13.59 3.94
N ASP A 430 -20.75 13.45 3.93
CA ASP A 430 -21.66 14.34 3.19
C ASP A 430 -21.85 15.63 4.00
N PRO A 431 -21.45 16.80 3.48
CA PRO A 431 -21.48 18.07 4.21
C PRO A 431 -22.90 18.63 4.39
N THR A 432 -23.91 18.05 3.74
CA THR A 432 -25.31 18.48 3.80
C THR A 432 -26.10 17.58 4.75
N THR A 433 -25.95 16.26 4.60
CA THR A 433 -26.70 15.30 5.42
C THR A 433 -25.96 14.88 6.69
N GLY A 434 -24.64 15.10 6.76
CA GLY A 434 -23.81 14.63 7.87
C GLY A 434 -23.62 13.11 7.89
N ASN A 435 -23.80 12.41 6.76
CA ASN A 435 -23.63 10.96 6.66
C ASN A 435 -22.26 10.57 6.10
N ILE A 436 -21.65 9.52 6.63
CA ILE A 436 -20.49 8.87 6.01
C ILE A 436 -20.98 7.86 4.97
N ASN A 437 -20.50 8.00 3.74
CA ASN A 437 -20.66 7.01 2.69
C ASN A 437 -19.38 6.17 2.59
N ILE A 438 -19.51 4.85 2.77
CA ILE A 438 -18.42 3.86 2.75
C ILE A 438 -18.71 2.87 1.62
N ASN A 439 -17.89 2.89 0.58
CA ASN A 439 -17.98 1.99 -0.56
C ASN A 439 -16.62 1.36 -0.83
N GLY A 440 -16.62 0.11 -1.25
CA GLY A 440 -15.40 -0.60 -1.57
C GLY A 440 -15.68 -1.99 -2.11
N TRP A 441 -14.63 -2.81 -2.14
CA TRP A 441 -14.70 -4.22 -2.49
C TRP A 441 -13.70 -5.01 -1.68
N HIS A 442 -14.01 -6.29 -1.43
CA HIS A 442 -13.14 -7.26 -0.76
C HIS A 442 -13.32 -8.63 -1.43
N ALA A 443 -12.23 -9.12 -2.02
CA ALA A 443 -12.15 -10.41 -2.71
C ALA A 443 -11.13 -11.32 -2.02
N ALA A 444 -11.53 -12.54 -1.69
CA ALA A 444 -10.68 -13.50 -1.02
C ALA A 444 -11.04 -14.95 -1.37
N ASP A 445 -10.04 -15.80 -1.56
CA ASP A 445 -10.22 -17.22 -1.93
C ASP A 445 -10.90 -18.03 -0.82
N ASN A 446 -10.48 -17.78 0.42
CA ASN A 446 -11.03 -18.40 1.62
C ASN A 446 -12.43 -17.86 2.03
N SER A 447 -13.05 -16.98 1.23
CA SER A 447 -14.44 -16.55 1.43
C SER A 447 -15.48 -17.60 1.03
N LEU A 448 -15.06 -18.69 0.37
CA LEU A 448 -15.95 -19.81 0.05
C LEU A 448 -16.67 -20.34 1.30
N GLY A 449 -18.00 -20.50 1.20
CA GLY A 449 -18.86 -20.97 2.29
C GLY A 449 -19.22 -19.90 3.33
N LYS A 450 -18.61 -18.70 3.27
CA LYS A 450 -18.87 -17.58 4.19
C LYS A 450 -19.98 -16.68 3.64
N LYS A 451 -21.22 -17.01 4.01
CA LYS A 451 -22.45 -16.41 3.44
C LYS A 451 -22.72 -14.98 3.90
N TYR A 452 -22.12 -14.54 5.01
CA TYR A 452 -22.39 -13.23 5.59
C TYR A 452 -21.21 -12.30 5.36
N HIS A 453 -21.49 -11.11 4.82
CA HIS A 453 -20.50 -10.06 4.62
C HIS A 453 -20.82 -8.89 5.54
N TYR A 454 -19.92 -8.58 6.45
CA TYR A 454 -20.04 -7.48 7.40
C TYR A 454 -19.06 -6.37 7.11
N ILE A 455 -19.52 -5.13 7.27
CA ILE A 455 -18.66 -3.97 7.42
C ILE A 455 -18.65 -3.58 8.90
N ILE A 456 -17.47 -3.61 9.51
CA ILE A 456 -17.26 -3.28 10.91
C ILE A 456 -16.56 -1.92 10.98
N ILE A 457 -17.07 -1.06 11.85
CA ILE A 457 -16.49 0.23 12.18
C ILE A 457 -15.73 0.04 13.49
N PHE A 458 -14.42 0.25 13.45
CA PHE A 458 -13.51 0.03 14.55
C PHE A 458 -12.81 1.33 14.92
N ASP A 459 -12.79 1.66 16.20
CA ASP A 459 -11.98 2.76 16.74
C ASP A 459 -10.58 2.22 17.04
N GLY A 460 -9.64 2.52 16.15
CA GLY A 460 -8.23 2.15 16.28
C GLY A 460 -7.51 2.92 17.40
N SER A 461 -8.00 4.10 17.79
CA SER A 461 -7.43 4.85 18.92
C SER A 461 -7.78 4.20 20.25
N LYS A 462 -8.99 3.66 20.37
CA LYS A 462 -9.47 2.97 21.60
C LYS A 462 -9.33 1.45 21.54
N GLN A 463 -9.02 0.88 20.38
CA GLN A 463 -9.01 -0.56 20.11
C GLN A 463 -10.37 -1.23 20.36
N THR A 464 -11.47 -0.60 19.92
CA THR A 464 -12.83 -1.07 20.18
C THR A 464 -13.72 -1.10 18.94
N GLU A 465 -14.55 -2.13 18.80
CA GLU A 465 -15.55 -2.24 17.73
C GLU A 465 -16.75 -1.33 18.03
N LEU A 466 -16.97 -0.28 17.23
CA LEU A 466 -18.08 0.67 17.40
C LEU A 466 -19.41 0.14 16.86
N GLY A 467 -19.36 -0.65 15.79
CA GLY A 467 -20.54 -1.22 15.17
C GLY A 467 -20.23 -2.16 14.02
N ARG A 468 -21.18 -3.03 13.69
CA ARG A 468 -21.09 -4.05 12.65
C ARG A 468 -22.37 -4.10 11.84
N TYR A 469 -22.21 -4.12 10.52
CA TYR A 469 -23.31 -3.93 9.59
C TYR A 469 -23.29 -5.02 8.53
N LEU A 470 -24.34 -5.84 8.47
CA LEU A 470 -24.50 -6.84 7.42
C LEU A 470 -24.77 -6.11 6.10
N VAL A 471 -23.96 -6.38 5.08
CA VAL A 471 -24.09 -5.82 3.74
C VAL A 471 -24.38 -6.92 2.73
N THR A 472 -24.98 -6.53 1.61
CA THR A 472 -25.13 -7.42 0.45
C THR A 472 -24.00 -7.15 -0.53
N ASN A 473 -23.44 -8.21 -1.10
CA ASN A 473 -22.39 -8.10 -2.10
C ASN A 473 -22.91 -7.41 -3.37
N VAL A 474 -22.10 -6.52 -3.91
CA VAL A 474 -22.37 -5.78 -5.14
C VAL A 474 -21.45 -6.29 -6.24
N ALA A 475 -21.98 -6.41 -7.46
CA ALA A 475 -21.22 -6.87 -8.61
C ALA A 475 -20.09 -5.90 -8.96
N ARG A 476 -18.90 -6.43 -9.25
CA ARG A 476 -17.68 -5.70 -9.61
C ARG A 476 -16.96 -6.33 -10.81
N PRO A 477 -17.46 -6.12 -12.04
CA PRO A 477 -16.82 -6.66 -13.26
C PRO A 477 -15.40 -6.14 -13.47
N ASP A 478 -15.11 -4.92 -13.02
CA ASP A 478 -13.80 -4.30 -13.02
C ASP A 478 -12.79 -5.05 -12.13
N VAL A 479 -13.22 -5.45 -10.93
CA VAL A 479 -12.43 -6.27 -10.01
C VAL A 479 -12.25 -7.68 -10.58
N ALA A 480 -13.31 -8.31 -11.08
CA ALA A 480 -13.21 -9.63 -11.73
C ALA A 480 -12.25 -9.65 -12.93
N SER A 481 -12.18 -8.55 -13.69
CA SER A 481 -11.26 -8.44 -14.83
C SER A 481 -9.80 -8.34 -14.37
N SER A 482 -9.56 -7.63 -13.27
CA SER A 482 -8.20 -7.42 -12.72
C SER A 482 -7.71 -8.58 -11.85
N PHE A 483 -8.65 -9.31 -11.24
CA PHE A 483 -8.40 -10.39 -10.28
C PHE A 483 -9.24 -11.63 -10.64
N SER A 484 -9.12 -12.08 -11.88
CA SER A 484 -9.92 -13.19 -12.44
C SER A 484 -9.65 -14.55 -11.81
N GLY A 485 -8.55 -14.67 -11.05
CA GLY A 485 -8.15 -15.86 -10.30
C GLY A 485 -8.64 -15.92 -8.85
N LEU A 486 -9.51 -15.00 -8.42
CA LEU A 486 -10.08 -14.98 -7.08
C LEU A 486 -11.55 -15.39 -7.04
N TYR A 487 -11.90 -16.21 -6.06
CA TYR A 487 -13.23 -16.82 -5.91
C TYR A 487 -14.41 -15.84 -6.05
N ASN A 488 -14.48 -14.81 -5.22
CA ASN A 488 -15.63 -13.90 -5.14
C ASN A 488 -15.40 -12.55 -5.83
N ALA A 489 -14.35 -12.38 -6.67
CA ALA A 489 -14.00 -11.08 -7.27
C ALA A 489 -15.18 -10.41 -8.01
N ALA A 490 -15.99 -11.18 -8.73
CA ALA A 490 -17.16 -10.67 -9.46
C ALA A 490 -18.26 -10.11 -8.56
N ASN A 491 -18.35 -10.55 -7.30
CA ASN A 491 -19.34 -10.13 -6.32
C ASN A 491 -18.63 -9.71 -5.03
N SER A 492 -17.62 -8.86 -5.14
CA SER A 492 -16.76 -8.43 -4.04
C SER A 492 -17.16 -7.08 -3.45
N GLY A 493 -18.01 -6.31 -4.13
CA GLY A 493 -18.36 -4.94 -3.77
C GLY A 493 -19.24 -4.84 -2.53
N PHE A 494 -19.19 -3.71 -1.84
CA PHE A 494 -20.07 -3.36 -0.73
C PHE A 494 -20.36 -1.86 -0.68
N SER A 495 -21.47 -1.50 -0.01
CA SER A 495 -21.86 -0.13 0.25
C SER A 495 -22.53 -0.01 1.62
N LEU A 496 -22.14 1.00 2.39
CA LEU A 496 -22.70 1.33 3.69
C LEU A 496 -22.83 2.86 3.81
N LYS A 497 -24.01 3.34 4.22
CA LYS A 497 -24.24 4.73 4.59
C LYS A 497 -24.49 4.81 6.09
N LEU A 498 -23.66 5.55 6.81
CA LEU A 498 -23.64 5.62 8.27
C LEU A 498 -23.89 7.07 8.73
N LYS A 499 -24.78 7.29 9.70
CA LYS A 499 -24.93 8.62 10.32
C LYS A 499 -23.67 8.95 11.13
N PHE A 500 -23.11 10.15 10.94
CA PHE A 500 -21.95 10.57 11.70
C PHE A 500 -22.30 10.73 13.17
N ASN A 501 -21.50 10.12 14.05
CA ASN A 501 -21.73 10.06 15.49
C ASN A 501 -20.52 10.69 16.21
N PRO A 502 -20.70 11.33 17.38
CA PRO A 502 -19.58 11.86 18.17
C PRO A 502 -18.44 10.86 18.45
N ALA A 503 -18.73 9.56 18.56
CA ALA A 503 -17.72 8.52 18.73
C ALA A 503 -16.79 8.32 17.52
N LEU A 504 -17.11 8.92 16.36
CA LEU A 504 -16.32 8.84 15.13
C LEU A 504 -15.43 10.07 14.92
N ALA A 505 -15.63 11.14 15.71
CA ALA A 505 -14.92 12.40 15.54
C ALA A 505 -13.66 12.44 16.41
N GLY A 506 -12.53 12.82 15.82
CA GLY A 506 -11.23 12.95 16.49
C GLY A 506 -10.38 11.68 16.52
N ASP A 507 -10.98 10.49 16.50
CA ASP A 507 -10.28 9.21 16.63
C ASP A 507 -9.85 8.60 15.29
N GLN A 508 -8.99 7.58 15.33
CA GLN A 508 -8.58 6.80 14.16
C GLN A 508 -9.61 5.73 13.82
N ILE A 509 -10.53 6.02 12.91
CA ILE A 509 -11.60 5.11 12.54
C ILE A 509 -11.14 4.19 11.41
N GLN A 510 -11.18 2.88 11.65
CA GLN A 510 -10.91 1.84 10.67
C GLN A 510 -12.20 1.18 10.20
N VAL A 511 -12.20 0.82 8.92
CA VAL A 511 -13.22 -0.05 8.33
C VAL A 511 -12.62 -1.45 8.24
N ILE A 512 -13.38 -2.47 8.63
CA ILE A 512 -13.02 -3.87 8.43
C ILE A 512 -14.11 -4.49 7.55
N SER A 513 -13.73 -5.12 6.46
CA SER A 513 -14.64 -5.97 5.69
C SER A 513 -14.41 -7.42 6.10
N ARG A 514 -15.48 -8.08 6.55
CA ARG A 514 -15.45 -9.44 7.10
C ARG A 514 -16.41 -10.34 6.34
N TYR A 515 -15.91 -11.44 5.79
CA TYR A 515 -16.75 -12.59 5.43
C TYR A 515 -16.80 -13.58 6.59
N THR A 516 -17.97 -14.16 6.87
CA THR A 516 -18.10 -15.26 7.84
C THR A 516 -19.19 -16.27 7.50
N ASP A 517 -19.09 -17.46 8.07
CA ASP A 517 -20.11 -18.51 8.05
C ASP A 517 -21.19 -18.35 9.14
N ASP A 518 -20.93 -17.50 10.15
CA ASP A 518 -21.83 -17.27 11.28
C ASP A 518 -22.77 -16.08 11.06
N PRO A 519 -24.11 -16.26 11.15
CA PRO A 519 -25.08 -15.17 11.08
C PRO A 519 -24.90 -14.08 12.15
N ALA A 520 -24.12 -14.32 13.21
CA ALA A 520 -23.79 -13.31 14.23
C ALA A 520 -22.45 -12.59 13.96
N GLY A 521 -21.67 -12.99 12.95
CA GLY A 521 -20.40 -12.34 12.61
C GLY A 521 -19.17 -12.81 13.38
N ASN A 522 -19.26 -13.87 14.20
CA ASN A 522 -18.21 -14.28 15.15
C ASN A 522 -17.61 -15.68 14.87
N GLY A 523 -18.03 -16.33 13.79
CA GLY A 523 -17.58 -17.67 13.43
C GLY A 523 -16.21 -17.69 12.76
N ASN A 524 -16.06 -18.54 11.75
CA ASN A 524 -14.88 -18.55 10.91
C ASN A 524 -14.89 -17.30 10.04
N THR A 525 -13.82 -16.52 10.05
CA THR A 525 -13.79 -15.19 9.42
C THR A 525 -12.67 -15.05 8.40
N VAL A 526 -12.91 -14.16 7.43
CA VAL A 526 -11.88 -13.62 6.55
C VAL A 526 -12.04 -12.12 6.60
N ASP A 527 -11.04 -11.46 7.14
CA ASP A 527 -11.05 -10.03 7.37
C ASP A 527 -10.07 -9.32 6.46
N TYR A 528 -10.47 -8.14 6.00
CA TYR A 528 -9.58 -7.15 5.45
C TYR A 528 -9.71 -5.84 6.23
N TRP A 529 -8.59 -5.36 6.75
CA TRP A 529 -8.49 -4.13 7.53
C TRP A 529 -8.06 -2.98 6.63
N PHE A 530 -8.93 -1.99 6.45
CA PHE A 530 -8.59 -0.79 5.69
C PHE A 530 -7.78 0.20 6.55
N ALA A 531 -7.03 1.08 5.88
CA ALA A 531 -6.27 2.12 6.54
C ALA A 531 -7.19 3.03 7.38
N PRO A 532 -6.76 3.46 8.58
CA PRO A 532 -7.54 4.34 9.43
C PRO A 532 -7.77 5.71 8.79
N LYS A 533 -8.91 6.31 9.10
CA LYS A 533 -9.28 7.69 8.76
C LYS A 533 -9.66 8.46 10.03
N THR A 534 -9.14 9.67 10.17
CA THR A 534 -9.50 10.57 11.26
C THR A 534 -10.40 11.70 10.77
N PHE A 535 -11.41 12.04 11.57
CA PHE A 535 -12.34 13.15 11.31
C PHE A 535 -12.17 14.24 12.36
N ASN A 536 -11.25 15.18 12.12
CA ASN A 536 -10.85 16.20 13.11
C ASN A 536 -10.73 17.61 12.53
N THR A 537 -11.36 17.88 11.38
CA THR A 537 -11.29 19.18 10.72
C THR A 537 -11.99 20.24 11.56
N ASN A 538 -11.36 21.40 11.72
CA ASN A 538 -11.95 22.59 12.32
C ASN A 538 -11.54 23.82 11.50
N ALA A 539 -12.44 24.29 10.64
CA ALA A 539 -12.21 25.37 9.69
C ALA A 539 -13.27 26.45 9.83
N ALA A 540 -12.87 27.71 9.70
CA ALA A 540 -13.78 28.83 9.76
C ALA A 540 -13.21 30.04 9.03
N TYR A 541 -14.08 30.98 8.68
CA TYR A 541 -13.68 32.28 8.18
C TYR A 541 -14.66 33.37 8.61
N LEU A 542 -14.14 34.56 8.87
CA LEU A 542 -14.92 35.74 9.22
C LEU A 542 -15.02 36.64 7.99
N GLU A 543 -16.23 36.84 7.51
CA GLU A 543 -16.52 37.58 6.28
C GLU A 543 -16.77 39.05 6.55
N ASN A 544 -17.51 39.33 7.62
CA ASN A 544 -17.73 40.68 8.11
C ASN A 544 -17.39 40.72 9.60
N PHE A 545 -16.54 41.69 9.97
CA PHE A 545 -16.31 42.09 11.34
C PHE A 545 -16.05 43.59 11.29
N LYS A 546 -17.13 44.37 11.36
CA LYS A 546 -17.08 45.81 11.08
C LYS A 546 -18.18 46.55 11.79
N ILE A 547 -17.93 47.81 12.10
CA ILE A 547 -18.93 48.68 12.71
C ILE A 547 -19.99 49.05 11.66
N ASN A 548 -21.25 49.04 12.09
CA ASN A 548 -22.42 49.46 11.34
C ASN A 548 -23.32 50.30 12.27
N GLY A 549 -23.07 51.61 12.30
CA GLY A 549 -23.73 52.52 13.25
C GLY A 549 -23.37 52.19 14.70
N ASP A 550 -24.39 52.00 15.54
CA ASP A 550 -24.25 51.60 16.95
C ASP A 550 -24.13 50.08 17.15
N GLN A 551 -23.96 49.32 16.06
CA GLN A 551 -23.81 47.87 16.08
C GLN A 551 -22.47 47.43 15.47
N LEU A 552 -22.05 46.23 15.85
CA LEU A 552 -20.95 45.50 15.26
C LEU A 552 -21.53 44.35 14.45
N HIS A 553 -21.33 44.39 13.13
CA HIS A 553 -21.79 43.34 12.22
C HIS A 553 -20.75 42.22 12.17
N ILE A 554 -21.19 41.00 12.49
CA ILE A 554 -20.36 39.81 12.58
C ILE A 554 -20.99 38.71 11.72
N SER A 555 -20.33 38.34 10.62
CA SER A 555 -20.76 37.23 9.77
C SER A 555 -19.60 36.37 9.32
N GLY A 556 -19.87 35.11 9.05
CA GLY A 556 -18.87 34.16 8.60
C GLY A 556 -19.40 32.74 8.57
N TRP A 557 -18.49 31.78 8.63
CA TRP A 557 -18.82 30.36 8.73
C TRP A 557 -17.83 29.62 9.63
N HIS A 558 -18.29 28.54 10.27
CA HIS A 558 -17.48 27.64 11.09
C HIS A 558 -17.93 26.19 10.86
N ALA A 559 -17.09 25.40 10.19
CA ALA A 559 -17.31 24.00 9.89
C ALA A 559 -16.31 23.13 10.66
N ALA A 560 -16.80 22.22 11.50
CA ALA A 560 -15.95 21.35 12.29
C ALA A 560 -16.55 19.94 12.45
N ASP A 561 -15.74 18.90 12.32
CA ASP A 561 -16.16 17.51 12.45
C ASP A 561 -16.67 17.24 13.87
N GLN A 562 -15.94 17.71 14.89
CA GLN A 562 -16.31 17.54 16.29
C GLN A 562 -17.58 18.33 16.70
N SER A 563 -18.18 19.13 15.80
CA SER A 563 -19.49 19.77 16.05
C SER A 563 -20.65 18.77 16.05
N VAL A 564 -20.43 17.53 15.59
CA VAL A 564 -21.43 16.47 15.67
C VAL A 564 -21.95 16.28 17.10
N GLY A 565 -23.28 16.20 17.23
CA GLY A 565 -23.97 16.12 18.53
C GLY A 565 -24.06 17.44 19.32
N LYS A 566 -23.39 18.51 18.88
CA LYS A 566 -23.41 19.83 19.54
C LYS A 566 -24.49 20.73 18.96
N LYS A 567 -25.67 20.70 19.59
CA LYS A 567 -26.90 21.34 19.08
C LYS A 567 -26.91 22.86 19.15
N TYR A 568 -25.99 23.47 19.90
CA TYR A 568 -25.99 24.90 20.18
C TYR A 568 -24.79 25.57 19.52
N HIS A 569 -25.03 26.66 18.79
CA HIS A 569 -24.00 27.49 18.18
C HIS A 569 -24.00 28.87 18.81
N TYR A 570 -22.83 29.37 19.21
CA TYR A 570 -22.66 30.65 19.84
C TYR A 570 -21.61 31.48 19.11
N ILE A 571 -21.88 32.78 19.01
CA ILE A 571 -20.88 33.79 18.67
C ILE A 571 -20.58 34.57 19.95
N ILE A 572 -19.33 34.54 20.37
CA ILE A 572 -18.85 35.18 21.59
C ILE A 572 -17.95 36.33 21.18
N VAL A 573 -18.23 37.51 21.75
CA VAL A 573 -17.38 38.69 21.63
C VAL A 573 -16.48 38.73 22.85
N PHE A 574 -15.18 38.60 22.62
CA PHE A 574 -14.16 38.50 23.63
C PHE A 574 -13.21 39.69 23.52
N ASP A 575 -12.97 40.36 24.64
CA ASP A 575 -11.93 41.37 24.74
C ASP A 575 -10.61 40.68 25.06
N LYS A 576 -9.73 40.62 24.05
CA LYS A 576 -8.41 40.03 24.18
C LYS A 576 -7.44 40.91 24.98
N THR A 577 -7.66 42.24 25.00
CA THR A 577 -6.84 43.14 25.82
C THR A 577 -7.03 42.81 27.30
N THR A 578 -8.28 42.67 27.75
CA THR A 578 -8.59 42.42 29.17
C THR A 578 -8.73 40.94 29.52
N GLY A 579 -8.81 40.05 28.52
CA GLY A 579 -9.00 38.62 28.71
C GLY A 579 -10.41 38.25 29.17
N LYS A 580 -11.42 39.09 28.86
CA LYS A 580 -12.79 38.92 29.33
C LYS A 580 -13.76 38.72 28.19
N GLU A 581 -14.72 37.83 28.41
CA GLU A 581 -15.91 37.78 27.56
C GLU A 581 -16.75 39.04 27.78
N ILE A 582 -17.13 39.71 26.69
CA ILE A 582 -18.02 40.87 26.70
C ILE A 582 -19.47 40.40 26.61
N SER A 583 -19.75 39.51 25.67
CA SER A 583 -21.09 39.03 25.39
C SER A 583 -21.06 37.72 24.60
N ARG A 584 -22.15 36.94 24.70
CA ARG A 584 -22.38 35.74 23.89
C ARG A 584 -23.79 35.74 23.33
N TYR A 585 -23.91 35.26 22.09
CA TYR A 585 -25.17 35.20 21.36
C TYR A 585 -25.37 33.80 20.81
N ARG A 586 -26.48 33.15 21.15
CA ARG A 586 -26.89 31.90 20.50
C ARG A 586 -27.38 32.23 19.10
N VAL A 587 -26.87 31.52 18.10
CA VAL A 587 -27.22 31.72 16.69
C VAL A 587 -27.77 30.43 16.09
N ALA A 588 -28.58 30.58 15.05
CA ALA A 588 -28.94 29.47 14.18
C ALA A 588 -27.92 29.38 13.05
N ASN A 589 -27.54 28.15 12.69
CA ASN A 589 -26.74 27.90 11.51
C ASN A 589 -27.49 28.36 10.25
N LYS A 590 -26.76 28.96 9.31
CA LYS A 590 -27.25 29.34 7.98
C LYS A 590 -26.65 28.43 6.91
N ASP A 591 -27.43 28.15 5.88
CA ASP A 591 -27.03 27.37 4.71
C ASP A 591 -25.84 28.01 3.98
N ARG A 592 -24.86 27.19 3.62
CA ARG A 592 -23.64 27.60 2.91
C ARG A 592 -23.24 26.58 1.84
N GLU A 593 -23.96 26.59 0.72
CA GLU A 593 -23.70 25.66 -0.39
C GLU A 593 -22.30 25.86 -1.01
N ASP A 594 -21.80 27.09 -1.03
CA ASP A 594 -20.45 27.43 -1.43
C ASP A 594 -19.40 26.76 -0.53
N ILE A 595 -19.63 26.74 0.79
CA ILE A 595 -18.75 26.07 1.75
C ILE A 595 -18.90 24.55 1.69
N ALA A 596 -20.11 24.02 1.47
CA ALA A 596 -20.29 22.58 1.23
C ALA A 596 -19.46 22.07 0.04
N LYS A 597 -19.29 22.90 -1.00
CA LYS A 597 -18.47 22.60 -2.18
C LYS A 597 -16.97 22.78 -1.92
N ALA A 598 -16.58 23.79 -1.12
CA ALA A 598 -15.18 24.08 -0.83
C ALA A 598 -14.58 23.18 0.25
N GLN A 599 -15.35 22.89 1.31
CA GLN A 599 -14.98 22.06 2.46
C GLN A 599 -15.67 20.70 2.37
N VAL A 600 -15.34 19.96 1.32
CA VAL A 600 -15.84 18.58 1.15
C VAL A 600 -15.35 17.70 2.30
N ASN A 601 -16.21 16.80 2.78
CA ASN A 601 -15.92 15.89 3.89
C ASN A 601 -15.83 16.52 5.29
N VAL A 602 -16.41 17.70 5.51
CA VAL A 602 -16.54 18.29 6.86
C VAL A 602 -18.00 18.30 7.30
N TYR A 603 -18.28 17.80 8.51
CA TYR A 603 -19.63 17.40 8.96
C TYR A 603 -20.75 18.42 8.70
N ASN A 604 -20.55 19.66 9.14
CA ASN A 604 -21.57 20.72 9.09
C ASN A 604 -21.25 21.80 8.06
N ALA A 605 -20.37 21.54 7.07
CA ALA A 605 -19.94 22.58 6.13
C ALA A 605 -21.10 23.25 5.38
N GLY A 606 -22.15 22.51 4.99
CA GLY A 606 -23.33 23.09 4.36
C GLY A 606 -24.25 23.88 5.29
N GLN A 607 -24.04 23.79 6.60
CA GLN A 607 -24.82 24.42 7.67
C GLN A 607 -23.89 25.15 8.65
N SER A 608 -22.88 25.85 8.12
CA SER A 608 -21.80 26.43 8.91
C SER A 608 -21.91 27.94 9.10
N GLY A 609 -22.82 28.60 8.39
CA GLY A 609 -22.91 30.05 8.33
C GLY A 609 -23.49 30.67 9.60
N PHE A 610 -23.04 31.88 9.93
CA PHE A 610 -23.63 32.74 10.96
C PHE A 610 -23.55 34.19 10.52
N ASP A 611 -24.48 35.02 10.99
CA ASP A 611 -24.57 36.43 10.62
C ASP A 611 -25.49 37.14 11.62
N ILE A 612 -24.88 38.01 12.43
CA ILE A 612 -25.51 38.72 13.53
C ILE A 612 -25.03 40.16 13.62
N ASN A 613 -25.87 41.01 14.20
CA ASN A 613 -25.47 42.32 14.69
C ASN A 613 -25.50 42.32 16.21
N VAL A 614 -24.45 42.82 16.84
CA VAL A 614 -24.34 42.93 18.30
C VAL A 614 -24.16 44.40 18.68
N PRO A 615 -24.63 44.85 19.86
CA PRO A 615 -24.40 46.23 20.29
C PRO A 615 -22.91 46.56 20.36
N LEU A 616 -22.51 47.68 19.75
CA LEU A 616 -21.18 48.24 19.96
C LEU A 616 -21.14 48.94 21.32
N THR A 617 -20.23 48.53 22.19
CA THR A 617 -20.12 49.10 23.55
C THR A 617 -18.84 49.92 23.69
N ALA A 618 -18.84 50.89 24.60
CA ALA A 618 -17.64 51.72 24.83
C ALA A 618 -16.41 50.91 25.26
N GLY A 619 -16.62 49.77 25.94
CA GLY A 619 -15.54 48.85 26.31
C GLY A 619 -14.96 48.04 25.13
N MET A 620 -15.50 48.17 23.92
CA MET A 620 -14.94 47.55 22.72
C MET A 620 -13.96 48.48 21.98
N ILE A 621 -14.01 49.78 22.24
CA ILE A 621 -13.30 50.79 21.46
C ILE A 621 -11.87 50.95 21.98
N GLY A 622 -10.90 50.88 21.07
CA GLY A 622 -9.48 50.91 21.38
C GLY A 622 -8.89 49.56 21.81
N ASP A 623 -9.72 48.60 22.20
CA ASP A 623 -9.29 47.26 22.60
C ASP A 623 -9.20 46.27 21.43
N GLN A 624 -8.50 45.15 21.65
CA GLN A 624 -8.43 44.04 20.70
C GLN A 624 -9.64 43.14 20.90
N ILE A 625 -10.63 43.29 20.03
CA ILE A 625 -11.87 42.51 20.08
C ILE A 625 -11.74 41.29 19.18
N GLN A 626 -12.04 40.14 19.75
CA GLN A 626 -11.93 38.85 19.11
C GLN A 626 -13.30 38.16 19.07
N VAL A 627 -13.60 37.50 17.95
CA VAL A 627 -14.79 36.69 17.81
C VAL A 627 -14.42 35.23 18.05
N ILE A 628 -15.25 34.52 18.81
CA ILE A 628 -15.18 33.06 18.97
C ILE A 628 -16.48 32.48 18.42
N SER A 629 -16.37 31.55 17.49
CA SER A 629 -17.50 30.71 17.07
C SER A 629 -17.43 29.39 17.83
N ARG A 630 -18.48 29.06 18.59
CA ARG A 630 -18.51 27.91 19.50
C ARG A 630 -19.69 27.01 19.19
N TYR A 631 -19.44 25.74 18.90
CA TYR A 631 -20.45 24.68 18.98
C TYR A 631 -20.40 24.03 20.36
N THR A 632 -21.55 23.71 20.94
CA THR A 632 -21.65 23.06 22.25
C THR A 632 -22.90 22.20 22.41
N ASP A 633 -22.82 21.21 23.31
CA ASP A 633 -23.92 20.34 23.73
C ASP A 633 -24.79 20.94 24.85
N ASP A 634 -24.33 22.04 25.48
CA ASP A 634 -25.01 22.71 26.59
C ASP A 634 -25.84 23.93 26.11
N PRO A 635 -27.16 24.00 26.42
CA PRO A 635 -27.98 25.17 26.13
C PRO A 635 -27.53 26.49 26.78
N ALA A 636 -26.63 26.47 27.77
CA ALA A 636 -26.02 27.68 28.36
C ALA A 636 -24.66 28.05 27.72
N GLY A 637 -24.10 27.18 26.88
CA GLY A 637 -22.85 27.41 26.16
C GLY A 637 -21.56 27.06 26.91
N ASN A 638 -21.65 26.31 28.01
CA ASN A 638 -20.52 26.00 28.92
C ASN A 638 -20.15 24.51 28.99
N GLY A 639 -20.76 23.67 28.15
CA GLY A 639 -20.53 22.23 28.12
C GLY A 639 -19.28 21.83 27.36
N ASN A 640 -19.34 20.71 26.64
CA ASN A 640 -18.28 20.32 25.72
C ASN A 640 -18.33 21.23 24.50
N THR A 641 -17.19 21.81 24.13
CA THR A 641 -17.12 22.86 23.12
C THR A 641 -16.22 22.48 21.95
N VAL A 642 -16.53 23.03 20.78
CA VAL A 642 -15.61 23.14 19.66
C VAL A 642 -15.59 24.60 19.25
N ASP A 643 -14.43 25.21 19.45
CA ASP A 643 -14.25 26.63 19.26
C ASP A 643 -13.37 26.91 18.04
N TYR A 644 -13.70 27.99 17.36
CA TYR A 644 -12.79 28.66 16.46
C TYR A 644 -12.59 30.10 16.91
N TRP A 645 -11.32 30.46 17.12
CA TRP A 645 -10.91 31.80 17.55
C TRP A 645 -10.43 32.59 16.33
N PHE A 646 -11.22 33.56 15.89
CA PHE A 646 -10.85 34.40 14.75
C PHE A 646 -9.74 35.39 15.12
N ALA A 647 -9.07 35.98 14.14
CA ALA A 647 -8.09 37.04 14.41
C ALA A 647 -8.78 38.25 15.08
N PRO A 648 -8.17 38.86 16.11
CA PRO A 648 -8.73 40.05 16.75
C PRO A 648 -8.64 41.27 15.84
N GLN A 649 -9.53 42.24 16.06
CA GLN A 649 -9.50 43.55 15.43
C GLN A 649 -9.59 44.65 16.48
N THR A 650 -9.06 45.84 16.15
CA THR A 650 -9.15 47.02 17.01
C THR A 650 -10.00 48.08 16.34
N PHE A 651 -10.96 48.63 17.08
CA PHE A 651 -11.83 49.71 16.63
C PHE A 651 -11.33 51.05 17.19
N ASN A 652 -10.55 51.78 16.40
CA ASN A 652 -9.91 53.03 16.82
C ASN A 652 -9.75 54.06 15.68
N GLN A 653 -10.57 53.99 14.64
CA GLN A 653 -10.49 54.92 13.53
C GLN A 653 -10.88 56.34 13.96
N ASN A 654 -10.18 57.34 13.42
CA ASN A 654 -10.44 58.77 13.64
C ASN A 654 -10.18 59.53 12.33
N LEU A 655 -11.22 59.76 11.55
CA LEU A 655 -11.18 60.26 10.18
C LEU A 655 -12.00 61.54 10.07
N ALA A 656 -11.54 62.52 9.32
CA ALA A 656 -12.31 63.72 9.05
C ALA A 656 -11.88 64.37 7.74
N ASN A 657 -12.75 65.22 7.18
CA ASN A 657 -12.42 66.09 6.05
C ASN A 657 -13.18 67.42 6.16
N LEU A 658 -12.58 68.50 5.66
CA LEU A 658 -13.27 69.76 5.40
C LEU A 658 -13.72 69.80 3.95
N ASP A 659 -15.03 69.94 3.75
CA ASP A 659 -15.63 70.05 2.42
C ASP A 659 -15.65 71.50 1.93
N GLN A 660 -15.77 72.45 2.87
CA GLN A 660 -15.78 73.88 2.59
C GLN A 660 -15.06 74.65 3.69
N VAL A 661 -14.22 75.59 3.26
CA VAL A 661 -13.60 76.62 4.09
C VAL A 661 -13.73 77.94 3.34
N THR A 662 -14.49 78.90 3.87
CA THR A 662 -14.73 80.19 3.21
C THR A 662 -14.71 81.32 4.23
N VAL A 663 -14.15 82.47 3.85
CA VAL A 663 -14.05 83.64 4.72
C VAL A 663 -14.73 84.81 4.04
N GLU A 664 -15.89 85.20 4.54
CA GLU A 664 -16.71 86.29 4.00
C GLU A 664 -17.35 87.08 5.14
N ASN A 665 -17.42 88.42 5.00
CA ASN A 665 -18.10 89.31 5.97
C ASN A 665 -17.66 89.11 7.44
N ASN A 666 -16.35 88.94 7.70
CA ASN A 666 -15.80 88.67 9.03
C ASN A 666 -16.35 87.38 9.68
N GLN A 667 -16.72 86.39 8.86
CA GLN A 667 -17.10 85.05 9.28
C GLN A 667 -16.23 84.01 8.56
N LEU A 668 -15.79 82.99 9.29
CA LEU A 668 -15.18 81.78 8.77
C LEU A 668 -16.26 80.69 8.73
N ASP A 669 -16.75 80.43 7.52
CA ASP A 669 -17.71 79.37 7.22
C ASP A 669 -16.97 78.05 6.99
N LEU A 670 -17.30 77.05 7.79
CA LEU A 670 -16.73 75.70 7.75
C LEU A 670 -17.85 74.68 7.54
N ALA A 671 -17.63 73.74 6.62
CA ALA A 671 -18.43 72.54 6.52
C ALA A 671 -17.51 71.34 6.29
N GLY A 672 -17.86 70.20 6.87
CA GLY A 672 -17.05 69.00 6.78
C GLY A 672 -17.71 67.82 7.46
N TRP A 673 -16.91 66.80 7.73
CA TRP A 673 -17.30 65.65 8.51
C TRP A 673 -16.17 65.17 9.42
N HIS A 674 -16.52 64.61 10.56
CA HIS A 674 -15.60 63.94 11.50
C HIS A 674 -16.23 62.65 12.00
N ALA A 675 -15.70 61.52 11.52
CA ALA A 675 -16.11 60.16 11.86
C ALA A 675 -15.03 59.48 12.72
N THR A 676 -15.39 59.00 13.91
CA THR A 676 -14.48 58.36 14.85
C THR A 676 -15.15 57.27 15.68
N ASP A 677 -14.46 56.14 15.85
CA ASP A 677 -14.89 55.04 16.71
C ASP A 677 -14.92 55.48 18.19
N GLN A 678 -14.03 56.41 18.55
CA GLN A 678 -13.92 56.96 19.91
C GLN A 678 -14.99 57.99 20.26
N GLY A 679 -15.88 58.32 19.32
CA GLY A 679 -17.05 59.18 19.54
C GLY A 679 -18.15 58.54 20.39
N ILE A 680 -18.08 57.23 20.66
CA ILE A 680 -19.02 56.55 21.55
C ILE A 680 -19.03 57.21 22.93
N ASN A 681 -20.23 57.41 23.48
CA ASN A 681 -20.49 58.14 24.73
C ASN A 681 -19.98 59.59 24.78
N LYS A 682 -19.74 60.24 23.63
CA LYS A 682 -19.33 61.65 23.52
C LYS A 682 -20.34 62.45 22.69
N PRO A 683 -21.50 62.82 23.28
CA PRO A 683 -22.60 63.40 22.51
C PRO A 683 -22.37 64.86 22.08
N TYR A 684 -21.37 65.55 22.62
CA TYR A 684 -21.13 66.96 22.30
C TYR A 684 -20.04 67.09 21.23
N HIS A 685 -20.41 67.62 20.07
CA HIS A 685 -19.48 67.89 18.98
C HIS A 685 -19.15 69.39 18.91
N PHE A 686 -17.89 69.74 19.06
CA PHE A 686 -17.39 71.11 18.99
C PHE A 686 -16.50 71.30 17.78
N ILE A 687 -16.66 72.45 17.12
CA ILE A 687 -15.66 72.98 16.20
C ILE A 687 -14.91 74.10 16.92
N ILE A 688 -13.60 73.92 17.05
CA ILE A 688 -12.70 74.83 17.76
C ILE A 688 -11.81 75.52 16.75
N LEU A 689 -11.76 76.85 16.82
CA LEU A 689 -10.80 77.65 16.08
C LEU A 689 -9.59 77.88 16.96
N TYR A 690 -8.47 77.31 16.54
CA TYR A 690 -7.18 77.42 17.22
C TYR A 690 -6.25 78.31 16.41
N ASP A 691 -5.66 79.32 17.05
CA ASP A 691 -4.63 80.13 16.45
C ASP A 691 -3.30 79.40 16.58
N TRP A 692 -2.89 78.77 15.47
CA TRP A 692 -1.63 78.02 15.38
C TRP A 692 -0.41 78.93 15.53
N THR A 693 -0.51 80.21 15.15
CA THR A 693 0.60 81.16 15.28
C THR A 693 0.89 81.47 16.74
N THR A 694 -0.14 81.64 17.57
CA THR A 694 0.03 82.02 18.99
C THR A 694 -0.10 80.84 19.96
N GLY A 695 -0.55 79.68 19.48
CA GLY A 695 -0.76 78.48 20.28
C GLY A 695 -1.97 78.58 21.22
N LYS A 696 -2.98 79.37 20.86
CA LYS A 696 -4.15 79.64 21.71
C LYS A 696 -5.45 79.29 21.02
N GLU A 697 -6.37 78.73 21.79
CA GLU A 697 -7.77 78.66 21.35
C GLU A 697 -8.35 80.07 21.22
N VAL A 698 -9.01 80.34 20.10
CA VAL A 698 -9.71 81.60 19.83
C VAL A 698 -11.13 81.49 20.33
N GLN A 699 -11.82 80.44 19.89
CA GLN A 699 -13.22 80.16 20.25
C GLN A 699 -13.56 78.70 19.95
N ARG A 700 -14.66 78.24 20.52
CA ARG A 700 -15.30 76.96 20.22
C ARG A 700 -16.79 77.14 20.04
N GLN A 701 -17.39 76.31 19.21
CA GLN A 701 -18.81 76.30 18.96
C GLN A 701 -19.35 74.87 19.00
N LEU A 702 -20.39 74.64 19.79
CA LEU A 702 -21.14 73.38 19.74
C LEU A 702 -21.91 73.31 18.42
N VAL A 703 -21.82 72.19 17.72
CA VAL A 703 -22.48 71.94 16.42
C VAL A 703 -23.44 70.76 16.51
N GLU A 704 -24.49 70.80 15.70
CA GLU A 704 -25.38 69.66 15.50
C GLU A 704 -24.89 68.80 14.33
N ASN A 705 -24.87 67.49 14.55
CA ASN A 705 -24.46 66.55 13.52
C ASN A 705 -25.62 66.27 12.55
N PHE A 706 -25.30 66.24 11.25
CA PHE A 706 -26.25 65.83 10.21
C PHE A 706 -25.76 64.63 9.40
N ALA A 707 -26.67 64.07 8.62
CA ALA A 707 -26.45 62.81 7.91
C ALA A 707 -25.41 62.94 6.77
N ARG A 708 -24.49 61.97 6.68
CA ARG A 708 -23.49 61.81 5.63
C ARG A 708 -23.48 60.37 5.09
N PRO A 709 -24.49 60.00 4.26
CA PRO A 709 -24.57 58.66 3.68
C PRO A 709 -23.34 58.30 2.83
N ASP A 710 -22.71 59.29 2.19
CA ASP A 710 -21.46 59.14 1.45
C ASP A 710 -20.30 58.69 2.35
N VAL A 711 -20.18 59.27 3.54
CA VAL A 711 -19.15 58.89 4.53
C VAL A 711 -19.44 57.51 5.12
N ALA A 712 -20.70 57.22 5.48
CA ALA A 712 -21.10 55.91 5.97
C ALA A 712 -20.88 54.77 4.97
N ASN A 713 -21.06 55.04 3.67
CA ASN A 713 -20.80 54.08 2.60
C ASN A 713 -19.29 53.88 2.37
N ALA A 714 -18.47 54.88 2.63
CA ALA A 714 -17.03 54.83 2.42
C ALA A 714 -16.27 54.22 3.62
N PHE A 715 -16.75 54.44 4.85
CA PHE A 715 -16.02 54.11 6.07
C PHE A 715 -16.90 53.39 7.09
N ALA A 716 -16.43 52.22 7.57
CA ALA A 716 -17.06 51.47 8.66
C ALA A 716 -16.60 52.03 10.02
N VAL A 717 -17.14 53.18 10.39
CA VAL A 717 -16.81 53.92 11.62
C VAL A 717 -18.10 54.27 12.38
N TYR A 718 -18.07 54.23 13.71
CA TYR A 718 -19.25 54.36 14.60
C TYR A 718 -20.25 55.45 14.19
N ASN A 719 -19.80 56.70 14.10
CA ASN A 719 -20.67 57.85 13.82
C ASN A 719 -20.61 58.30 12.35
N ALA A 720 -20.13 57.47 11.42
CA ALA A 720 -19.94 57.86 10.02
C ALA A 720 -21.21 58.43 9.38
N GLU A 721 -22.38 57.83 9.66
CA GLU A 721 -23.67 58.32 9.17
C GLU A 721 -24.02 59.70 9.72
N LYS A 722 -23.64 60.04 10.95
CA LYS A 722 -23.92 61.33 11.60
C LYS A 722 -22.62 62.08 11.88
N SER A 723 -21.75 62.16 10.88
CA SER A 723 -20.43 62.77 11.00
C SER A 723 -20.37 64.22 10.50
N GLY A 724 -21.38 64.68 9.75
CA GLY A 724 -21.38 65.98 9.09
C GLY A 724 -21.58 67.13 10.07
N PHE A 725 -20.86 68.24 9.86
CA PHE A 725 -21.02 69.48 10.60
C PHE A 725 -20.96 70.71 9.69
N LYS A 726 -21.56 71.81 10.14
CA LYS A 726 -21.44 73.13 9.52
C LYS A 726 -21.47 74.21 10.60
N VAL A 727 -20.60 75.20 10.48
CA VAL A 727 -20.51 76.31 11.44
C VAL A 727 -20.01 77.59 10.76
N SER A 728 -20.48 78.74 11.25
CA SER A 728 -19.96 80.06 10.91
C SER A 728 -19.36 80.67 12.17
N LEU A 729 -18.06 80.96 12.14
CA LEU A 729 -17.32 81.48 13.30
C LEU A 729 -16.93 82.94 13.04
N PRO A 730 -17.24 83.88 13.95
CA PRO A 730 -16.81 85.27 13.79
C PRO A 730 -15.29 85.36 13.84
N VAL A 731 -14.68 86.04 12.85
CA VAL A 731 -13.24 86.29 12.80
C VAL A 731 -13.01 87.80 12.66
N ASP A 732 -12.07 88.35 13.43
CA ASP A 732 -11.77 89.78 13.43
C ASP A 732 -10.41 90.08 12.78
N SER A 733 -10.14 91.35 12.50
CA SER A 733 -8.90 91.79 11.86
C SER A 733 -7.63 91.47 12.68
N ALA A 734 -7.73 91.19 13.99
CA ALA A 734 -6.58 90.83 14.81
C ALA A 734 -6.04 89.43 14.48
N LEU A 735 -6.83 88.59 13.82
CA LEU A 735 -6.41 87.29 13.29
C LEU A 735 -5.83 87.37 11.87
N SER A 736 -5.79 88.56 11.26
CA SER A 736 -5.28 88.72 9.90
C SER A 736 -3.78 88.41 9.83
N GLY A 737 -3.39 87.49 8.94
CA GLY A 737 -2.01 87.01 8.82
C GLY A 737 -1.63 85.88 9.80
N HIS A 738 -2.53 85.46 10.69
CA HIS A 738 -2.33 84.28 11.51
C HIS A 738 -2.65 82.99 10.72
N ARG A 739 -2.01 81.88 11.10
CA ARG A 739 -2.39 80.54 10.63
C ARG A 739 -3.46 80.01 11.59
N LEU A 740 -4.64 79.75 11.07
CA LEU A 740 -5.74 79.23 11.87
C LEU A 740 -5.85 77.73 11.65
N GLN A 741 -6.13 76.97 12.69
CA GLN A 741 -6.35 75.54 12.62
C GLN A 741 -7.74 75.22 13.15
N VAL A 742 -8.45 74.35 12.44
CA VAL A 742 -9.75 73.85 12.85
C VAL A 742 -9.54 72.54 13.60
N ILE A 743 -10.18 72.41 14.76
CA ILE A 743 -10.23 71.16 15.51
C ILE A 743 -11.68 70.71 15.58
N SER A 744 -11.94 69.47 15.19
CA SER A 744 -13.21 68.80 15.38
C SER A 744 -13.11 67.96 16.65
N ARG A 745 -13.94 68.24 17.66
CA ARG A 745 -13.85 67.60 18.98
C ARG A 745 -15.17 66.94 19.35
N TYR A 746 -15.17 65.64 19.60
CA TYR A 746 -16.25 64.99 20.34
C TYR A 746 -15.89 64.93 21.82
N SER A 747 -16.80 65.33 22.71
CA SER A 747 -16.62 65.32 24.17
C SER A 747 -17.80 64.70 24.90
N ASP A 748 -17.53 64.11 26.06
CA ASP A 748 -18.54 63.65 27.02
C ASP A 748 -19.10 64.79 27.91
N SER A 749 -18.50 65.99 27.86
CA SER A 749 -18.90 67.14 28.67
C SER A 749 -19.52 68.26 27.84
N ALA A 750 -20.57 68.89 28.38
CA ALA A 750 -21.29 69.99 27.75
C ALA A 750 -20.44 71.26 27.52
N ASN A 751 -19.29 71.40 28.19
CA ASN A 751 -18.34 72.48 27.96
C ASN A 751 -17.20 72.12 26.98
N GLY A 752 -17.14 70.86 26.52
CA GLY A 752 -16.10 70.36 25.61
C GLY A 752 -14.75 70.04 26.26
N GLU A 753 -14.63 70.16 27.59
CA GLU A 753 -13.38 69.95 28.35
C GLU A 753 -13.32 68.62 29.11
N GLY A 754 -14.31 67.74 28.90
CA GLY A 754 -14.30 66.40 29.48
C GLY A 754 -13.37 65.44 28.73
N ASN A 755 -13.62 64.12 28.82
CA ASN A 755 -12.90 63.19 27.96
C ASN A 755 -13.31 63.43 26.51
N HIS A 756 -12.34 63.60 25.63
CA HIS A 756 -12.58 64.01 24.26
C HIS A 756 -11.69 63.29 23.26
N ILE A 757 -12.13 63.30 22.00
CA ILE A 757 -11.32 62.92 20.85
C ILE A 757 -11.33 64.05 19.84
N ASP A 758 -10.13 64.42 19.43
CA ASP A 758 -9.91 65.51 18.49
C ASP A 758 -9.49 64.98 17.13
N TYR A 759 -9.94 65.65 16.08
CA TYR A 759 -9.30 65.64 14.79
C TYR A 759 -8.79 67.04 14.49
N TRP A 760 -7.48 67.14 14.24
CA TRP A 760 -6.80 68.38 13.92
C TRP A 760 -6.69 68.48 12.40
N PHE A 761 -7.44 69.40 11.79
CA PHE A 761 -7.32 69.66 10.36
C PHE A 761 -6.01 70.40 10.05
N GLU A 762 -5.59 70.41 8.79
CA GLU A 762 -4.43 71.20 8.37
C GLU A 762 -4.64 72.71 8.62
N PRO A 763 -3.62 73.45 9.10
CA PRO A 763 -3.77 74.89 9.31
C PRO A 763 -4.02 75.64 8.00
N ILE A 764 -5.07 76.47 8.00
CA ILE A 764 -5.49 77.33 6.89
C ILE A 764 -4.94 78.74 7.05
N ASN A 765 -4.52 79.33 5.93
CA ASN A 765 -4.18 80.75 5.88
C ASN A 765 -5.45 81.55 5.63
N VAL A 766 -5.83 82.42 6.56
CA VAL A 766 -7.04 83.23 6.45
C VAL A 766 -6.67 84.68 6.18
N THR A 767 -7.12 85.21 5.05
CA THR A 767 -6.99 86.64 4.71
C THR A 767 -8.31 87.34 5.00
N ILE A 768 -8.34 88.08 6.11
CA ILE A 768 -9.52 88.84 6.54
C ILE A 768 -9.40 90.23 5.90
N LYS A 769 -10.37 90.57 5.03
CA LYS A 769 -10.37 91.80 4.24
C LYS A 769 -11.05 92.96 4.95
#